data_AF-A0A221SYX9-F1
#
_entry.id   AF-A0A221SYX9-F1
#
_cell.length_a   1.000
_cell.length_b   1.000
_cell.length_c   1.000
_cell.angle_alpha   90.00
_cell.angle_beta   90.00
_cell.angle_gamma   90.00
#
_symmetry.space_group_name_H-M   'P 1'
#
loop_
_entity.id
_entity.type
_entity.pdbx_description
1 polymer ?
#
loop_
_entity_poly.entity_id
_entity_poly.type
_entity_poly.pdbx_seq_one_letter_code
_entity_poly.pdbx_strand_id
1 'polypeptide(L)'
;MNITELMQSYFGAAAAGPLARASGLDAQAAQRALSVALPMQVDALADHAATPQGQAQIADAMQNLPAFGSVQDALDSADGASNLERAGELLSPALLGGRGGVILNAVTGQASSASPDSLQKLLNMALPLLLSFLAQRGLSAAALTEVKGTLGTLDLSSTQATPSAAAVGTSAGLGAVTGAAGLTAGGLLDLLKAEFSGANADRIAGAAGFGGGGQRATMAALPLLLGALSTRGRTEAGASEVLSMARGFTGLTDSGGHLNLGFLDNNAETTRVEGQGRGLLGSLFGNVDELTGRLGSALGSSGSNASRLLSLLAPLLLSVLGSRAGAANLGAGGLSGLLGGLAPLLPGLLPAGMSGLSSLLGTPAATTTTVAATPTRVETPVTPVAPTPAPRPVATATTSTTTVTPKRGGIPWWLIPLLLLLLLGGCWLLRPQNNEASEGTTPAATEQAASILVTNPTSDANLPPEPFTMSGTGPAGTSLRIEDQGQEVATASVDDSGNWSAELPAPTVGEHTYSVIGGENVRSEFKVNVTDDAADTGTGTGDAATDSTEEGSADTPTDGDAATTDDTTGADTSTDAATGTDTAATSPATGTFAISEPAADATLAAGGFTLRGTGTPGESLQVLEDGTSLGNVTVGDDGSWSLDVPSPAAGAHTYAVQGPDGTELGSVSATIGEAEAGATAASCTDEYSLSITDGQTVSEPFRFGGKGSGEGYTVTVKRGDRTIGTKDIALDATCGWSYQSKPGAGTITYEVRPLGDAAAEPLSAVNLTVDQ
;
A
#
# COMPACT_ATOMS: atom_id res chain seq x y z
N MET A 1 25.38 19.64 23.32
CA MET A 1 24.44 20.71 22.95
C MET A 1 23.30 20.66 23.96
N ASN A 2 22.91 21.79 24.55
CA ASN A 2 22.00 21.81 25.70
C ASN A 2 20.57 21.44 25.24
N ILE A 3 19.84 20.59 25.97
CA ILE A 3 18.51 20.12 25.57
C ILE A 3 17.52 21.28 25.44
N THR A 4 17.73 22.34 26.23
CA THR A 4 16.96 23.59 26.21
C THR A 4 17.13 24.38 24.91
N GLU A 5 18.35 24.51 24.37
CA GLU A 5 18.58 25.21 23.09
C GLU A 5 17.98 24.43 21.92
N LEU A 6 18.06 23.11 21.99
CA LEU A 6 17.50 22.20 20.99
C LEU A 6 15.97 22.17 21.01
N MET A 7 15.35 22.32 22.19
CA MET A 7 13.91 22.45 22.32
C MET A 7 13.44 23.81 21.80
N GLN A 8 14.23 24.88 22.03
CA GLN A 8 13.98 26.20 21.45
C GLN A 8 14.14 26.23 19.93
N SER A 9 15.01 25.40 19.33
CA SER A 9 15.10 25.31 17.87
C SER A 9 13.90 24.58 17.25
N TYR A 10 13.34 23.59 17.93
CA TYR A 10 12.21 22.79 17.43
C TYR A 10 10.84 23.43 17.72
N PHE A 11 10.64 23.99 18.92
CA PHE A 11 9.41 24.66 19.35
C PHE A 11 9.52 26.20 19.37
N GLY A 12 10.52 26.75 18.66
CA GLY A 12 10.80 28.20 18.65
C GLY A 12 9.71 29.05 17.99
N ALA A 13 9.99 30.34 17.82
CA ALA A 13 9.04 31.30 17.25
C ALA A 13 8.48 30.88 15.87
N ALA A 14 9.26 30.14 15.06
CA ALA A 14 8.82 29.61 13.78
C ALA A 14 7.75 28.50 13.90
N ALA A 15 7.78 27.71 14.98
CA ALA A 15 6.83 26.64 15.26
C ALA A 15 5.60 27.11 16.06
N ALA A 16 5.74 28.19 16.85
CA ALA A 16 4.66 28.75 17.65
C ALA A 16 3.52 29.33 16.80
N GLY A 17 3.81 29.94 15.65
CA GLY A 17 2.79 30.51 14.76
C GLY A 17 1.84 29.47 14.14
N PRO A 18 2.35 28.36 13.56
CA PRO A 18 1.54 27.24 13.07
C PRO A 18 0.68 26.59 14.17
N LEU A 19 1.27 26.32 15.34
CA LEU A 19 0.53 25.74 16.48
C LEU A 19 -0.56 26.68 17.00
N ALA A 20 -0.29 27.99 17.05
CA ALA A 20 -1.28 29.00 17.43
C ALA A 20 -2.49 29.00 16.50
N ARG A 21 -2.26 28.91 15.18
CA ARG A 21 -3.34 28.82 14.18
C ARG A 21 -4.16 27.54 14.35
N ALA A 22 -3.49 26.41 14.58
CA ALA A 22 -4.14 25.12 14.80
C ALA A 22 -4.96 25.07 16.10
N SER A 23 -4.51 25.75 17.17
CA SER A 23 -5.19 25.80 18.47
C SER A 23 -6.22 26.94 18.60
N GLY A 24 -6.31 27.84 17.60
CA GLY A 24 -7.14 29.04 17.68
C GLY A 24 -6.63 30.12 18.63
N LEU A 25 -5.32 30.13 18.93
CA LEU A 25 -4.66 31.12 19.80
C LEU A 25 -3.96 32.21 18.98
N ASP A 26 -3.68 33.34 19.63
CA ASP A 26 -2.72 34.29 19.08
C ASP A 26 -1.28 33.76 19.24
N ALA A 27 -0.40 34.10 18.30
CA ALA A 27 0.97 33.58 18.26
C ALA A 27 1.80 33.95 19.51
N GLN A 28 1.54 35.09 20.14
CA GLN A 28 2.26 35.53 21.34
C GLN A 28 1.74 34.82 22.60
N ALA A 29 0.45 34.51 22.70
CA ALA A 29 -0.10 33.68 23.76
C ALA A 29 0.36 32.23 23.62
N ALA A 30 0.36 31.67 22.42
CA ALA A 30 0.85 30.32 22.17
C ALA A 30 2.34 30.18 22.53
N GLN A 31 3.18 31.14 22.14
CA GLN A 31 4.60 31.12 22.49
C GLN A 31 4.83 31.22 24.01
N ARG A 32 4.08 32.09 24.70
CA ARG A 32 4.13 32.19 26.17
C ARG A 32 3.68 30.90 26.84
N ALA A 33 2.57 30.32 26.37
CA ALA A 33 2.05 29.06 26.87
C ALA A 33 3.06 27.92 26.68
N LEU A 34 3.64 27.75 25.48
CA LEU A 34 4.66 26.72 25.21
C LEU A 34 5.93 26.90 26.03
N SER A 35 6.36 28.15 26.26
CA SER A 35 7.56 28.41 27.07
C SER A 35 7.44 27.96 28.53
N VAL A 36 6.22 27.92 29.05
CA VAL A 36 5.91 27.46 30.41
C VAL A 36 5.56 25.97 30.40
N ALA A 37 4.76 25.53 29.42
CA ALA A 37 4.25 24.17 29.31
C ALA A 37 5.32 23.11 29.04
N LEU A 38 6.21 23.34 28.06
CA LEU A 38 7.15 22.33 27.59
C LEU A 38 8.10 21.86 28.70
N PRO A 39 8.73 22.75 29.50
CA PRO A 39 9.57 22.30 30.61
C PRO A 39 8.80 21.46 31.64
N MET A 40 7.55 21.81 31.94
CA MET A 40 6.73 21.07 32.90
C MET A 40 6.25 19.71 32.34
N GLN A 41 5.99 19.61 31.04
CA GLN A 41 5.68 18.34 30.37
C GLN A 41 6.90 17.40 30.39
N VAL A 42 8.10 17.91 30.14
CA VAL A 42 9.36 17.13 30.25
C VAL A 42 9.58 16.64 31.67
N ASP A 43 9.37 17.51 32.68
CA ASP A 43 9.52 17.12 34.08
C ASP A 43 8.49 16.06 34.51
N ALA A 44 7.25 16.19 34.03
CA ALA A 44 6.20 15.20 34.26
C ALA A 44 6.52 13.85 33.61
N LEU A 45 7.01 13.84 32.37
CA LEU A 45 7.46 12.63 31.67
C LEU A 45 8.66 11.99 32.36
N ALA A 46 9.61 12.79 32.85
CA ALA A 46 10.79 12.29 33.56
C ALA A 46 10.44 11.62 34.88
N ASP A 47 9.45 12.14 35.61
CA ASP A 47 8.91 11.46 36.79
C ASP A 47 8.12 10.20 36.46
N HIS A 48 7.34 10.21 35.38
CA HIS A 48 6.62 9.02 34.94
C HIS A 48 7.61 7.90 34.56
N ALA A 49 8.69 8.27 33.87
CA ALA A 49 9.81 7.42 33.53
C ALA A 49 10.62 6.89 34.74
N ALA A 50 10.40 7.42 35.95
CA ALA A 50 11.01 6.88 37.16
C ALA A 50 10.41 5.51 37.56
N THR A 51 9.27 5.12 36.98
CA THR A 51 8.63 3.82 37.21
C THR A 51 8.84 2.87 36.02
N PRO A 52 9.00 1.54 36.24
CA PRO A 52 9.15 0.58 35.14
C PRO A 52 7.95 0.55 34.18
N GLN A 53 6.74 0.72 34.72
CA GLN A 53 5.51 0.83 33.91
C GLN A 53 5.49 2.11 33.08
N GLY A 54 5.87 3.25 33.65
CA GLY A 54 5.94 4.50 32.90
C GLY A 54 7.03 4.49 31.83
N GLN A 55 8.16 3.79 32.04
CA GLN A 55 9.16 3.57 30.99
C GLN A 55 8.60 2.79 29.81
N ALA A 56 7.86 1.70 30.07
CA ALA A 56 7.23 0.91 29.02
C ALA A 56 6.17 1.72 28.25
N GLN A 57 5.35 2.50 28.95
CA GLN A 57 4.33 3.35 28.33
C GLN A 57 4.92 4.49 27.49
N ILE A 58 6.01 5.12 27.95
CA ILE A 58 6.72 6.14 27.15
C ILE A 58 7.37 5.50 25.93
N ALA A 59 8.00 4.33 26.07
CA ALA A 59 8.62 3.61 24.96
C ALA A 59 7.59 3.17 23.90
N ASP A 60 6.44 2.67 24.34
CA ASP A 60 5.33 2.27 23.47
C ASP A 60 4.71 3.49 22.76
N ALA A 61 4.49 4.59 23.49
CA ALA A 61 4.03 5.85 22.88
C ALA A 61 5.03 6.40 21.84
N MET A 62 6.33 6.30 22.10
CA MET A 62 7.37 6.75 21.16
C MET A 62 7.48 5.84 19.92
N GLN A 63 7.14 4.55 20.02
CA GLN A 63 7.15 3.60 18.90
C GLN A 63 5.91 3.75 18.02
N ASN A 64 4.75 4.05 18.62
CA ASN A 64 3.48 4.17 17.92
C ASN A 64 3.24 5.58 17.34
N LEU A 65 4.04 6.58 17.72
CA LEU A 65 3.95 7.94 17.17
C LEU A 65 4.75 8.08 15.86
N PRO A 66 4.20 8.74 14.83
CA PRO A 66 4.96 9.11 13.63
C PRO A 66 6.16 10.01 13.98
N ALA A 67 7.28 9.82 13.29
CA ALA A 67 8.45 10.68 13.45
C ALA A 67 8.30 11.97 12.64
N PHE A 68 7.97 13.08 13.30
CA PHE A 68 7.77 14.38 12.65
C PHE A 68 9.08 15.14 12.45
N GLY A 69 9.47 15.46 11.21
CA GLY A 69 10.73 16.17 10.95
C GLY A 69 10.73 17.61 11.48
N SER A 70 9.55 18.21 11.62
CA SER A 70 9.33 19.50 12.27
C SER A 70 7.87 19.65 12.70
N VAL A 71 7.58 20.67 13.51
CA VAL A 71 6.19 21.05 13.85
C VAL A 71 5.38 21.42 12.60
N GLN A 72 6.01 22.04 11.61
CA GLN A 72 5.34 22.43 10.37
C GLN A 72 5.00 21.20 9.51
N ASP A 73 5.92 20.24 9.42
CA ASP A 73 5.72 18.96 8.72
C ASP A 73 4.56 18.14 9.32
N ALA A 74 4.46 18.11 10.64
CA ALA A 74 3.35 17.46 11.33
C ALA A 74 2.00 18.11 11.02
N LEU A 75 1.96 19.45 10.91
CA LEU A 75 0.73 20.20 10.67
C LEU A 75 0.34 20.28 9.18
N ASP A 76 1.30 20.13 8.26
CA ASP A 76 1.06 20.14 6.81
C ASP A 76 0.52 18.80 6.28
N SER A 77 0.56 17.75 7.11
CA SER A 77 -0.12 16.47 6.82
C SER A 77 -1.65 16.62 6.82
N ALA A 78 -2.33 15.81 6.00
CA ALA A 78 -3.79 15.77 5.99
C ALA A 78 -4.31 15.45 7.40
N ASP A 79 -5.19 16.30 7.93
CA ASP A 79 -5.69 16.20 9.30
C ASP A 79 -4.59 16.20 10.40
N GLY A 80 -3.40 16.72 10.11
CA GLY A 80 -2.26 16.70 11.04
C GLY A 80 -2.58 17.34 12.39
N ALA A 81 -3.25 18.50 12.38
CA ALA A 81 -3.64 19.19 13.62
C ALA A 81 -4.65 18.40 14.46
N SER A 82 -5.68 17.80 13.84
CA SER A 82 -6.70 17.02 14.53
C SER A 82 -6.15 15.67 15.01
N ASN A 83 -5.24 15.05 14.25
CA ASN A 83 -4.55 13.83 14.64
C ASN A 83 -3.60 14.06 15.81
N LEU A 84 -2.84 15.17 15.82
CA LEU A 84 -1.99 15.56 16.96
C LEU A 84 -2.81 15.86 18.21
N GLU A 85 -3.97 16.51 18.06
CA GLU A 85 -4.88 16.79 19.18
C GLU A 85 -5.42 15.49 19.78
N ARG A 86 -5.94 14.57 18.96
CA ARG A 86 -6.44 13.26 19.40
C ARG A 86 -5.35 12.42 20.04
N ALA A 87 -4.15 12.39 19.44
CA ALA A 87 -3.00 11.70 20.01
C ALA A 87 -2.63 12.28 21.39
N GLY A 88 -2.61 13.61 21.51
CA GLY A 88 -2.41 14.28 22.80
C GLY A 88 -3.46 13.95 23.85
N GLU A 89 -4.71 13.90 23.45
CA GLU A 89 -5.84 13.60 24.34
C GLU A 89 -5.79 12.16 24.88
N LEU A 90 -5.37 11.20 24.06
CA LEU A 90 -5.16 9.81 24.46
C LEU A 90 -3.90 9.63 25.32
N LEU A 91 -2.82 10.37 25.00
CA LEU A 91 -1.53 10.22 25.67
C LEU A 91 -1.44 11.01 26.98
N SER A 92 -2.16 12.11 27.13
CA SER A 92 -2.06 12.98 28.32
C SER A 92 -2.44 12.27 29.63
N PRO A 93 -3.53 11.46 29.72
CA PRO A 93 -3.89 10.78 30.96
C PRO A 93 -2.91 9.65 31.29
N ALA A 94 -2.40 8.97 30.26
CA ALA A 94 -1.47 7.85 30.41
C ALA A 94 -0.05 8.30 30.82
N LEU A 95 0.44 9.42 30.27
CA LEU A 95 1.83 9.84 30.42
C LEU A 95 2.04 10.99 31.41
N LEU A 96 1.07 11.90 31.53
CA LEU A 96 1.14 13.03 32.45
C LEU A 96 0.30 12.81 33.72
N GLY A 97 -0.65 11.87 33.68
CA GLY A 97 -1.57 11.58 34.79
C GLY A 97 -2.27 12.84 35.30
N GLY A 98 -2.41 12.95 36.63
CA GLY A 98 -3.03 14.14 37.26
C GLY A 98 -2.26 15.45 37.07
N ARG A 99 -1.03 15.43 36.54
CA ARG A 99 -0.23 16.66 36.33
C ARG A 99 -0.62 17.43 35.08
N GLY A 100 -1.33 16.81 34.14
CA GLY A 100 -1.89 17.52 32.98
C GLY A 100 -2.75 18.73 33.40
N GLY A 101 -3.58 18.55 34.44
CA GLY A 101 -4.39 19.64 35.01
C GLY A 101 -3.57 20.71 35.74
N VAL A 102 -2.45 20.34 36.36
CA VAL A 102 -1.53 21.29 37.02
C VAL A 102 -0.80 22.15 35.98
N ILE A 103 -0.36 21.53 34.88
CA ILE A 103 0.28 22.20 33.75
C ILE A 103 -0.69 23.20 33.11
N LEU A 104 -1.93 22.78 32.87
CA LEU A 104 -2.98 23.65 32.32
C LEU A 104 -3.24 24.85 33.23
N ASN A 105 -3.38 24.65 34.54
CA ASN A 105 -3.62 25.73 35.51
C ASN A 105 -2.44 26.73 35.62
N ALA A 106 -1.21 26.24 35.50
CA ALA A 106 -0.02 27.09 35.48
C ALA A 106 0.06 27.92 34.18
N VAL A 107 -0.33 27.32 33.04
CA VAL A 107 -0.34 28.00 31.73
C VAL A 107 -1.46 29.04 31.64
N THR A 108 -2.66 28.74 32.15
CA THR A 108 -3.80 29.68 32.17
C THR A 108 -3.52 30.91 33.04
N GLY A 109 -2.79 30.74 34.15
CA GLY A 109 -2.35 31.86 35.00
C GLY A 109 -1.36 32.82 34.32
N GLN A 110 -0.60 32.34 33.32
CA GLN A 110 0.44 33.09 32.64
C GLN A 110 0.01 33.63 31.25
N ALA A 111 -1.00 32.99 30.64
CA ALA A 111 -1.59 33.35 29.35
C ALA A 111 -3.01 33.93 29.54
N SER A 112 -3.11 35.07 30.23
CA SER A 112 -4.36 35.67 30.72
C SER A 112 -5.39 36.11 29.66
N SER A 113 -5.06 36.05 28.37
CA SER A 113 -5.95 36.44 27.25
C SER A 113 -6.45 35.27 26.41
N ALA A 114 -6.07 34.03 26.74
CA ALA A 114 -6.38 32.84 25.96
C ALA A 114 -7.52 32.02 26.56
N SER A 115 -8.37 31.44 25.72
CA SER A 115 -9.42 30.49 26.12
C SER A 115 -8.80 29.21 26.72
N PRO A 116 -9.35 28.70 27.84
CA PRO A 116 -8.89 27.43 28.44
C PRO A 116 -8.88 26.27 27.44
N ASP A 117 -9.91 26.17 26.60
CA ASP A 117 -10.05 25.11 25.60
C ASP A 117 -8.95 25.18 24.53
N SER A 118 -8.60 26.38 24.09
CA SER A 118 -7.54 26.61 23.10
C SER A 118 -6.15 26.34 23.68
N LEU A 119 -5.94 26.64 24.97
CA LEU A 119 -4.72 26.26 25.68
C LEU A 119 -4.62 24.74 25.88
N GLN A 120 -5.72 24.08 26.17
CA GLN A 120 -5.76 22.62 26.27
C GLN A 120 -5.47 21.95 24.93
N LYS A 121 -6.07 22.45 23.85
CA LYS A 121 -5.77 22.01 22.47
C LYS A 121 -4.30 22.18 22.12
N LEU A 122 -3.70 23.32 22.48
CA LEU A 122 -2.27 23.57 22.30
C LEU A 122 -1.41 22.55 23.06
N LEU A 123 -1.75 22.26 24.32
CA LEU A 123 -1.05 21.29 25.16
C LEU A 123 -1.15 19.86 24.63
N ASN A 124 -2.34 19.48 24.15
CA ASN A 124 -2.58 18.18 23.53
C ASN A 124 -1.76 18.02 22.26
N MET A 125 -1.67 19.04 21.40
CA MET A 125 -0.79 18.96 20.22
C MET A 125 0.71 18.97 20.56
N ALA A 126 1.11 19.65 21.64
CA ALA A 126 2.51 19.78 22.02
C ALA A 126 3.13 18.48 22.56
N LEU A 127 2.35 17.67 23.28
CA LEU A 127 2.82 16.42 23.90
C LEU A 127 3.34 15.36 22.89
N PRO A 128 2.59 14.96 21.83
CA PRO A 128 3.07 14.00 20.85
C PRO A 128 4.24 14.55 20.02
N LEU A 129 4.26 15.86 19.74
CA LEU A 129 5.42 16.51 19.09
C LEU A 129 6.67 16.43 19.97
N LEU A 130 6.51 16.57 21.29
CA LEU A 130 7.60 16.46 22.24
C LEU A 130 8.12 15.01 22.35
N LEU A 131 7.22 14.03 22.36
CA LEU A 131 7.58 12.61 22.35
C LEU A 131 8.29 12.19 21.05
N SER A 132 7.78 12.61 19.89
CA SER A 132 8.44 12.41 18.59
C SER A 132 9.84 13.04 18.57
N PHE A 133 9.98 14.25 19.08
CA PHE A 133 11.27 14.93 19.19
C PHE A 133 12.26 14.20 20.09
N LEU A 134 11.79 13.67 21.23
CA LEU A 134 12.61 12.85 22.13
C LEU A 134 13.02 11.52 21.45
N ALA A 135 12.11 10.91 20.69
CA ALA A 135 12.36 9.66 19.96
C ALA A 135 13.43 9.84 18.87
N GLN A 136 13.33 10.91 18.08
CA GLN A 136 14.33 11.26 17.06
C GLN A 136 15.71 11.55 17.61
N ARG A 137 15.80 11.96 18.89
CA ARG A 137 17.05 12.21 19.59
C ARG A 137 17.64 10.96 20.25
N GLY A 138 16.95 9.82 20.18
CA GLY A 138 17.32 8.60 20.89
C GLY A 138 17.27 8.75 22.42
N LEU A 139 16.53 9.74 22.92
CA LEU A 139 16.38 9.97 24.37
C LEU A 139 15.31 9.02 24.90
N SER A 140 15.77 7.89 25.44
CA SER A 140 14.89 6.90 26.07
C SER A 140 14.34 7.40 27.41
N ALA A 141 13.28 6.75 27.89
CA ALA A 141 12.74 6.98 29.22
C ALA A 141 13.82 6.88 30.32
N ALA A 142 14.79 5.97 30.16
CA ALA A 142 15.94 5.84 31.05
C ALA A 142 16.85 7.09 31.01
N ALA A 143 17.15 7.60 29.81
CA ALA A 143 17.97 8.82 29.65
C ALA A 143 17.29 10.06 30.26
N LEU A 144 15.95 10.14 30.22
CA LEU A 144 15.19 11.23 30.88
C LEU A 144 15.38 11.24 32.40
N THR A 145 15.49 10.07 33.04
CA THR A 145 15.73 9.97 34.49
C THR A 145 17.17 10.38 34.88
N GLU A 146 18.17 10.06 34.05
CA GLU A 146 19.56 10.51 34.24
C GLU A 146 19.70 12.04 34.04
N VAL A 147 19.00 12.58 33.04
CA VAL A 147 18.94 14.02 32.77
C VAL A 147 18.25 14.76 33.92
N LYS A 148 17.20 14.18 34.53
CA LYS A 148 16.58 14.74 35.74
C LYS A 148 17.53 14.72 36.94
N GLY A 149 18.30 13.65 37.13
CA GLY A 149 19.29 13.54 38.19
C GLY A 149 20.38 14.63 38.12
N THR A 150 20.74 15.06 36.92
CA THR A 150 21.72 16.14 36.69
C THR A 150 21.11 17.54 36.71
N LEU A 151 19.84 17.70 36.35
CA LEU A 151 19.08 18.95 36.44
C LEU A 151 18.61 19.26 37.87
N GLY A 152 18.26 18.26 38.68
CA GLY A 152 17.82 18.45 40.07
C GLY A 152 18.89 18.99 41.02
N THR A 153 20.17 18.87 40.63
CA THR A 153 21.30 19.48 41.34
C THR A 153 21.59 20.93 40.94
N LEU A 154 20.94 21.43 39.88
CA LEU A 154 20.97 22.84 39.48
C LEU A 154 19.79 23.54 40.13
N ASP A 155 20.02 24.06 41.33
CA ASP A 155 19.11 24.93 42.05
C ASP A 155 18.72 26.15 41.19
N LEU A 156 17.49 26.11 40.65
CA LEU A 156 16.88 27.17 39.82
C LEU A 156 16.40 28.39 40.63
N SER A 157 16.77 28.51 41.91
CA SER A 157 16.39 29.66 42.74
C SER A 157 17.37 30.84 42.70
N SER A 158 18.43 30.80 41.88
CA SER A 158 19.34 31.96 41.70
C SER A 158 19.28 32.54 40.27
N THR A 159 18.25 33.35 40.02
CA THR A 159 18.25 34.32 38.93
C THR A 159 19.26 35.44 39.20
N GLN A 160 20.42 35.38 38.56
CA GLN A 160 21.12 36.60 38.17
C GLN A 160 21.91 36.41 36.87
N ALA A 161 21.42 37.06 35.83
CA ALA A 161 22.11 37.23 34.57
C ALA A 161 23.32 38.15 34.74
N THR A 162 24.49 37.71 34.29
CA THR A 162 25.48 38.57 33.64
C THR A 162 26.16 37.80 32.51
N PRO A 163 26.34 38.38 31.31
CA PRO A 163 27.13 37.78 30.25
C PRO A 163 28.59 38.16 30.48
N SER A 164 29.53 37.21 30.37
CA SER A 164 30.92 37.56 30.12
C SER A 164 31.67 36.44 29.40
N ALA A 165 32.47 36.91 28.47
CA ALA A 165 33.19 36.21 27.44
C ALA A 165 34.41 35.44 27.95
N ALA A 166 34.93 34.64 27.01
CA ALA A 166 36.32 34.20 26.89
C ALA A 166 36.77 32.99 27.72
N ALA A 167 36.99 31.88 27.01
CA ALA A 167 38.23 31.12 27.15
C ALA A 167 38.55 30.41 25.84
N VAL A 168 39.51 30.98 25.12
CA VAL A 168 40.30 30.31 24.09
C VAL A 168 41.13 29.22 24.77
N GLY A 169 41.03 27.99 24.27
CA GLY A 169 41.86 26.86 24.69
C GLY A 169 42.19 25.99 23.48
N THR A 170 43.28 26.33 22.81
CA THR A 170 43.90 25.52 21.76
C THR A 170 44.60 24.31 22.36
N SER A 171 44.24 23.10 21.92
CA SER A 171 45.19 21.99 21.78
C SER A 171 44.77 21.09 20.62
N ALA A 172 45.65 21.07 19.62
CA ALA A 172 45.56 20.33 18.39
C ALA A 172 45.67 18.81 18.60
N GLY A 173 45.06 18.05 17.68
CA GLY A 173 45.50 16.69 17.37
C GLY A 173 44.39 15.65 17.32
N LEU A 174 43.59 15.69 16.26
CA LEU A 174 43.04 14.56 15.47
C LEU A 174 42.02 15.19 14.53
N GLY A 175 42.30 15.15 13.23
CA GLY A 175 41.57 15.87 12.19
C GLY A 175 40.12 15.40 12.05
N ALA A 176 39.25 15.92 12.91
CA ALA A 176 37.85 16.09 12.58
C ALA A 176 37.79 17.25 11.58
N VAL A 177 37.43 16.94 10.35
CA VAL A 177 37.03 17.93 9.35
C VAL A 177 35.73 18.59 9.81
N THR A 178 35.84 19.52 10.76
CA THR A 178 34.80 20.53 10.97
C THR A 178 34.95 21.57 9.88
N GLY A 179 34.09 21.47 8.88
CA GLY A 179 33.96 22.48 7.87
C GLY A 179 32.78 22.13 7.01
N ALA A 180 31.92 23.10 6.76
CA ALA A 180 31.00 23.12 5.65
C ALA A 180 31.77 23.03 4.31
N ALA A 181 32.41 21.90 4.04
CA ALA A 181 32.72 21.44 2.71
C ALA A 181 31.42 20.80 2.23
N GLY A 182 30.69 21.50 1.37
CA GLY A 182 29.52 20.94 0.72
C GLY A 182 29.88 19.54 0.20
N LEU A 183 28.97 18.57 0.38
CA LEU A 183 29.14 17.25 -0.21
C LEU A 183 29.62 17.44 -1.66
N THR A 184 30.83 16.98 -1.96
CA THR A 184 31.38 17.01 -3.31
C THR A 184 31.15 15.65 -3.95
N ALA A 185 31.08 15.61 -5.29
CA ALA A 185 30.92 14.35 -6.01
C ALA A 185 32.06 13.35 -5.70
N GLY A 186 33.29 13.85 -5.51
CA GLY A 186 34.44 13.03 -5.11
C GLY A 186 34.32 12.50 -3.67
N GLY A 187 33.92 13.35 -2.72
CA GLY A 187 33.75 12.93 -1.32
C GLY A 187 32.61 11.92 -1.13
N LEU A 188 31.50 12.08 -1.87
CA LEU A 188 30.41 11.09 -1.91
C LEU A 188 30.90 9.75 -2.48
N LEU A 189 31.72 9.80 -3.52
CA LEU A 189 32.23 8.60 -4.17
C LEU A 189 33.22 7.82 -3.27
N ASP A 190 34.11 8.51 -2.55
CA ASP A 190 35.05 7.85 -1.65
C ASP A 190 34.35 7.19 -0.45
N LEU A 191 33.28 7.82 0.02
CA LEU A 191 32.38 7.29 1.04
C LEU A 191 31.62 6.07 0.55
N LEU A 192 31.03 6.12 -0.64
CA LEU A 192 30.34 4.95 -1.23
C LEU A 192 31.31 3.78 -1.41
N LYS A 193 32.56 4.04 -1.85
CA LYS A 193 33.58 2.99 -1.89
C LYS A 193 33.88 2.42 -0.50
N ALA A 194 33.96 3.27 0.52
CA ALA A 194 34.21 2.80 1.88
C ALA A 194 33.07 1.88 2.37
N GLU A 195 31.81 2.30 2.20
CA GLU A 195 30.63 1.55 2.65
C GLU A 195 30.43 0.22 1.91
N PHE A 196 30.63 0.22 0.58
CA PHE A 196 30.40 -0.95 -0.28
C PHE A 196 31.67 -1.78 -0.55
N SER A 197 32.70 -1.68 0.32
CA SER A 197 33.93 -2.47 0.23
C SER A 197 34.15 -3.38 1.43
N GLY A 198 35.17 -4.25 1.35
CA GLY A 198 35.55 -5.15 2.43
C GLY A 198 34.40 -6.07 2.87
N ALA A 199 34.23 -6.21 4.19
CA ALA A 199 33.26 -7.13 4.78
C ALA A 199 31.81 -6.87 4.36
N ASN A 200 31.43 -5.62 4.13
CA ASN A 200 30.08 -5.27 3.67
C ASN A 200 29.83 -5.79 2.25
N ALA A 201 30.83 -5.64 1.38
CA ALA A 201 30.76 -6.10 0.00
C ALA A 201 30.63 -7.62 -0.09
N ASP A 202 31.33 -8.35 0.78
CA ASP A 202 31.27 -9.81 0.83
C ASP A 202 29.94 -10.31 1.40
N ARG A 203 29.35 -9.61 2.38
CA ARG A 203 28.01 -9.95 2.92
C ARG A 203 26.91 -9.74 1.87
N ILE A 204 26.92 -8.59 1.20
CA ILE A 204 25.93 -8.27 0.15
C ILE A 204 26.04 -9.28 -1.01
N ALA A 205 27.25 -9.57 -1.45
CA ALA A 205 27.47 -10.53 -2.52
C ALA A 205 27.15 -11.97 -2.08
N GLY A 206 27.44 -12.34 -0.83
CA GLY A 206 27.07 -13.64 -0.27
C GLY A 206 25.56 -13.84 -0.26
N ALA A 207 24.79 -12.82 0.15
CA ALA A 207 23.33 -12.83 0.09
C ALA A 207 22.80 -12.93 -1.36
N ALA A 208 23.53 -12.37 -2.34
CA ALA A 208 23.23 -12.51 -3.76
C ALA A 208 23.70 -13.85 -4.38
N GLY A 209 24.26 -14.77 -3.60
CA GLY A 209 24.69 -16.10 -4.05
C GLY A 209 26.12 -16.18 -4.59
N PHE A 210 26.98 -15.20 -4.30
CA PHE A 210 28.40 -15.25 -4.65
C PHE A 210 29.23 -15.94 -3.55
N GLY A 211 29.74 -17.14 -3.83
CA GLY A 211 30.62 -17.88 -2.92
C GLY A 211 32.08 -17.41 -2.89
N GLY A 212 32.48 -16.47 -3.76
CA GLY A 212 33.83 -15.90 -3.85
C GLY A 212 33.93 -14.73 -4.83
N GLY A 213 34.84 -13.77 -4.57
CA GLY A 213 34.99 -12.58 -5.40
C GLY A 213 33.88 -11.53 -5.21
N GLY A 214 33.15 -11.59 -4.08
CA GLY A 214 32.00 -10.72 -3.78
C GLY A 214 32.33 -9.24 -3.83
N GLN A 215 33.45 -8.82 -3.26
CA GLN A 215 33.95 -7.44 -3.38
C GLN A 215 34.10 -6.97 -4.84
N ARG A 216 34.57 -7.83 -5.75
CA ARG A 216 34.71 -7.50 -7.17
C ARG A 216 33.35 -7.35 -7.85
N ALA A 217 32.40 -8.20 -7.50
CA ALA A 217 31.02 -8.15 -8.00
C ALA A 217 30.31 -6.87 -7.55
N THR A 218 30.33 -6.57 -6.26
CA THR A 218 29.75 -5.35 -5.66
C THR A 218 30.37 -4.09 -6.28
N MET A 219 31.69 -4.06 -6.46
CA MET A 219 32.39 -2.93 -7.09
C MET A 219 32.14 -2.79 -8.59
N ALA A 220 31.78 -3.87 -9.29
CA ALA A 220 31.40 -3.81 -10.70
C ALA A 220 29.95 -3.31 -10.90
N ALA A 221 29.07 -3.62 -9.95
CA ALA A 221 27.67 -3.22 -9.95
C ALA A 221 27.48 -1.74 -9.58
N LEU A 222 28.30 -1.22 -8.67
CA LEU A 222 28.19 0.14 -8.12
C LEU A 222 28.21 1.26 -9.21
N PRO A 223 29.13 1.27 -10.20
CA PRO A 223 29.15 2.28 -11.25
C PRO A 223 27.94 2.21 -12.21
N LEU A 224 27.32 1.03 -12.37
CA LEU A 224 26.14 0.85 -13.23
C LEU A 224 24.92 1.53 -12.60
N LEU A 225 24.69 1.30 -11.30
CA LEU A 225 23.60 1.90 -10.54
C LEU A 225 23.80 3.41 -10.39
N LEU A 226 25.02 3.85 -10.11
CA LEU A 226 25.35 5.29 -10.05
C LEU A 226 25.22 5.96 -11.42
N GLY A 227 25.49 5.26 -12.52
CA GLY A 227 25.27 5.75 -13.89
C GLY A 227 23.80 5.98 -14.21
N ALA A 228 22.93 5.04 -13.85
CA ALA A 228 21.48 5.18 -14.00
C ALA A 228 20.91 6.30 -13.12
N LEU A 229 21.31 6.34 -11.85
CA LEU A 229 20.90 7.40 -10.92
C LEU A 229 21.41 8.77 -11.36
N SER A 230 22.65 8.87 -11.84
CA SER A 230 23.19 10.12 -12.40
C SER A 230 22.42 10.58 -13.63
N THR A 231 22.03 9.65 -14.51
CA THR A 231 21.25 9.96 -15.70
C THR A 231 19.85 10.47 -15.34
N ARG A 232 19.18 9.84 -14.37
CA ARG A 232 17.86 10.26 -13.87
C ARG A 232 17.92 11.57 -13.08
N GLY A 233 18.91 11.72 -12.19
CA GLY A 233 19.09 12.87 -11.31
C GLY A 233 19.75 14.09 -11.94
N ARG A 234 20.10 14.08 -13.24
CA ARG A 234 20.64 15.24 -13.96
C ARG A 234 19.65 16.40 -14.12
N THR A 235 18.37 16.15 -13.90
CA THR A 235 17.33 17.18 -13.86
C THR A 235 16.84 17.37 -12.43
N GLU A 236 16.35 18.56 -12.11
CA GLU A 236 15.78 18.84 -10.78
C GLU A 236 14.55 17.96 -10.51
N ALA A 237 13.70 17.73 -11.51
CA ALA A 237 12.55 16.81 -11.41
C ALA A 237 13.00 15.37 -11.10
N GLY A 238 13.97 14.83 -11.84
CA GLY A 238 14.47 13.48 -11.60
C GLY A 238 15.26 13.35 -10.28
N ALA A 239 15.94 14.41 -9.84
CA ALA A 239 16.58 14.42 -8.51
C ALA A 239 15.55 14.43 -7.37
N SER A 240 14.41 15.09 -7.54
CA SER A 240 13.30 15.04 -6.58
C SER A 240 12.69 13.64 -6.46
N GLU A 241 12.62 12.93 -7.59
CA GLU A 241 12.17 11.55 -7.66
C GLU A 241 13.16 10.59 -6.99
N VAL A 242 14.47 10.77 -7.23
CA VAL A 242 15.52 10.00 -6.55
C VAL A 242 15.45 10.21 -5.04
N LEU A 243 15.16 11.43 -4.57
CA LEU A 243 14.97 11.73 -3.14
C LEU A 243 13.68 11.12 -2.56
N SER A 244 12.58 11.05 -3.31
CA SER A 244 11.36 10.41 -2.84
C SER A 244 11.55 8.90 -2.73
N MET A 245 12.15 8.27 -3.74
CA MET A 245 12.49 6.86 -3.70
C MET A 245 13.45 6.54 -2.54
N ALA A 246 14.44 7.40 -2.27
CA ALA A 246 15.40 7.21 -1.17
C ALA A 246 14.76 7.21 0.23
N ARG A 247 13.65 7.95 0.43
CA ARG A 247 12.95 7.99 1.72
C ARG A 247 12.38 6.63 2.13
N GLY A 248 11.96 5.82 1.15
CA GLY A 248 11.44 4.47 1.38
C GLY A 248 12.47 3.48 1.93
N PHE A 249 13.78 3.80 1.88
CA PHE A 249 14.86 2.91 2.27
C PHE A 249 15.72 3.43 3.43
N THR A 250 15.27 4.46 4.15
CA THR A 250 16.02 5.06 5.26
C THR A 250 16.35 4.08 6.39
N GLY A 251 15.56 3.01 6.55
CA GLY A 251 15.83 1.93 7.51
C GLY A 251 17.04 1.04 7.18
N LEU A 252 17.61 1.14 5.96
CA LEU A 252 18.82 0.40 5.57
C LEU A 252 20.12 1.12 5.93
N THR A 253 20.03 2.29 6.57
CA THR A 253 21.18 3.02 7.14
C THR A 253 20.99 3.28 8.62
N ASP A 254 22.08 3.36 9.38
CA ASP A 254 22.05 3.78 10.78
C ASP A 254 21.94 5.32 10.92
N SER A 255 21.86 5.80 12.16
CA SER A 255 21.79 7.24 12.47
C SER A 255 23.07 8.02 12.09
N GLY A 256 24.18 7.34 11.80
CA GLY A 256 25.41 7.90 11.26
C GLY A 256 25.45 7.94 9.72
N GLY A 257 24.46 7.35 9.06
CA GLY A 257 24.41 7.22 7.59
C GLY A 257 25.37 6.16 7.05
N HIS A 258 25.68 5.14 7.85
CA HIS A 258 26.39 3.93 7.46
C HIS A 258 25.41 2.80 7.13
N LEU A 259 25.84 1.83 6.32
CA LEU A 259 24.98 0.69 5.93
C LEU A 259 24.60 -0.18 7.14
N ASN A 260 23.30 -0.44 7.29
CA ASN A 260 22.78 -1.44 8.21
C ASN A 260 22.46 -2.73 7.45
N LEU A 261 23.33 -3.73 7.57
CA LEU A 261 23.19 -5.03 6.89
C LEU A 261 22.58 -6.12 7.78
N GLY A 262 22.04 -5.78 8.95
CA GLY A 262 21.44 -6.78 9.86
C GLY A 262 20.20 -7.48 9.28
N PHE A 263 19.56 -6.89 8.26
CA PHE A 263 18.45 -7.53 7.56
C PHE A 263 18.87 -8.74 6.71
N LEU A 264 20.15 -8.82 6.30
CA LEU A 264 20.69 -9.95 5.52
C LEU A 264 20.73 -11.26 6.34
N ASP A 265 20.66 -11.16 7.67
CA ASP A 265 20.58 -12.32 8.56
C ASP A 265 19.15 -12.91 8.61
N ASN A 266 18.15 -12.24 8.03
CA ASN A 266 16.76 -12.69 7.97
C ASN A 266 16.31 -12.87 6.51
N ASN A 267 15.92 -14.10 6.15
CA ASN A 267 15.51 -14.44 4.79
C ASN A 267 14.24 -13.70 4.33
N ALA A 268 13.28 -13.47 5.24
CA ALA A 268 12.04 -12.77 4.92
C ALA A 268 12.31 -11.29 4.58
N GLU A 269 13.13 -10.62 5.39
CA GLU A 269 13.53 -9.23 5.14
C GLU A 269 14.42 -9.10 3.91
N THR A 270 15.34 -10.04 3.68
CA THR A 270 16.18 -10.07 2.48
C THR A 270 15.33 -10.20 1.22
N THR A 271 14.33 -11.10 1.23
CA THR A 271 13.41 -11.30 0.10
C THR A 271 12.54 -10.06 -0.15
N ARG A 272 12.08 -9.40 0.92
CA ARG A 272 11.32 -8.13 0.84
C ARG A 272 12.16 -7.02 0.20
N VAL A 273 13.39 -6.83 0.67
CA VAL A 273 14.32 -5.80 0.14
C VAL A 273 14.72 -6.12 -1.31
N GLU A 274 14.94 -7.40 -1.64
CA GLU A 274 15.22 -7.84 -3.00
C GLU A 274 14.04 -7.52 -3.95
N GLY A 275 12.80 -7.83 -3.53
CA GLY A 275 11.59 -7.55 -4.30
C GLY A 275 11.42 -6.06 -4.59
N GLN A 276 11.59 -5.21 -3.57
CA GLN A 276 11.57 -3.75 -3.71
C GLN A 276 12.68 -3.27 -4.67
N GLY A 277 13.87 -3.86 -4.57
CA GLY A 277 14.98 -3.57 -5.46
C GLY A 277 14.73 -3.92 -6.92
N ARG A 278 14.02 -5.02 -7.21
CA ARG A 278 13.67 -5.41 -8.60
C ARG A 278 12.72 -4.39 -9.24
N GLY A 279 11.75 -3.88 -8.48
CA GLY A 279 10.88 -2.78 -8.92
C GLY A 279 11.68 -1.50 -9.22
N LEU A 280 12.66 -1.16 -8.37
CA LEU A 280 13.56 -0.03 -8.63
C LEU A 280 14.38 -0.22 -9.90
N LEU A 281 14.94 -1.41 -10.13
CA LEU A 281 15.73 -1.71 -11.33
C LEU A 281 14.90 -1.56 -12.60
N GLY A 282 13.66 -2.05 -12.63
CA GLY A 282 12.76 -1.86 -13.77
C GLY A 282 12.44 -0.39 -14.03
N SER A 283 12.36 0.43 -12.98
CA SER A 283 12.16 1.87 -13.14
C SER A 283 13.43 2.63 -13.56
N LEU A 284 14.61 2.16 -13.16
CA LEU A 284 15.90 2.80 -13.41
C LEU A 284 16.51 2.39 -14.74
N PHE A 285 16.21 1.17 -15.20
CA PHE A 285 16.72 0.58 -16.43
C PHE A 285 15.57 0.03 -17.25
N GLY A 286 15.48 0.44 -18.52
CA GLY A 286 14.46 -0.10 -19.43
C GLY A 286 14.69 -1.58 -19.83
N ASN A 287 15.94 -2.05 -19.82
CA ASN A 287 16.31 -3.42 -20.23
C ASN A 287 17.16 -4.10 -19.14
N VAL A 288 16.51 -4.68 -18.13
CA VAL A 288 17.19 -5.31 -16.98
C VAL A 288 17.85 -6.64 -17.35
N ASP A 289 17.30 -7.39 -18.31
CA ASP A 289 17.83 -8.69 -18.76
C ASP A 289 19.17 -8.55 -19.52
N GLU A 290 19.29 -7.51 -20.34
CA GLU A 290 20.54 -7.22 -21.05
C GLU A 290 21.64 -6.76 -20.09
N LEU A 291 21.27 -5.93 -19.10
CA LEU A 291 22.18 -5.48 -18.04
C LEU A 291 22.71 -6.66 -17.21
N THR A 292 21.80 -7.55 -16.78
CA THR A 292 22.12 -8.69 -15.91
C THR A 292 22.87 -9.79 -16.66
N GLY A 293 22.56 -10.03 -17.94
CA GLY A 293 23.31 -10.94 -18.80
C GLY A 293 24.75 -10.48 -19.07
N ARG A 294 24.94 -9.19 -19.33
CA ARG A 294 26.28 -8.59 -19.53
C ARG A 294 27.08 -8.51 -18.23
N LEU A 295 26.43 -8.22 -17.10
CA LEU A 295 27.08 -8.22 -15.79
C LEU A 295 27.45 -9.64 -15.35
N GLY A 296 26.56 -10.62 -15.52
CA GLY A 296 26.82 -12.03 -15.21
C GLY A 296 27.98 -12.59 -16.02
N SER A 297 28.01 -12.34 -17.33
CA SER A 297 29.14 -12.74 -18.19
C SER A 297 30.46 -12.04 -17.83
N ALA A 298 30.43 -10.76 -17.45
CA ALA A 298 31.62 -10.03 -17.00
C ALA A 298 32.15 -10.52 -15.63
N LEU A 299 31.25 -10.97 -14.75
CA LEU A 299 31.59 -11.48 -13.43
C LEU A 299 31.89 -12.99 -13.40
N GLY A 300 31.65 -13.70 -14.50
CA GLY A 300 31.76 -15.16 -14.55
C GLY A 300 30.70 -15.86 -13.68
N SER A 301 29.55 -15.24 -13.46
CA SER A 301 28.42 -15.75 -12.68
C SER A 301 27.16 -15.89 -13.53
N SER A 302 26.12 -16.54 -12.99
CA SER A 302 24.81 -16.57 -13.65
C SER A 302 24.21 -15.16 -13.70
N GLY A 303 23.39 -14.90 -14.74
CA GLY A 303 22.60 -13.67 -14.85
C GLY A 303 21.66 -13.48 -13.66
N SER A 304 21.17 -14.58 -13.07
CA SER A 304 20.31 -14.59 -11.88
C SER A 304 21.04 -14.10 -10.62
N ASN A 305 22.33 -14.41 -10.44
CA ASN A 305 23.09 -13.90 -9.30
C ASN A 305 23.43 -12.41 -9.52
N ALA A 306 23.70 -12.01 -10.76
CA ALA A 306 23.92 -10.61 -11.12
C ALA A 306 22.64 -9.75 -10.93
N SER A 307 21.46 -10.30 -11.23
CA SER A 307 20.18 -9.62 -11.01
C SER A 307 19.85 -9.49 -9.53
N ARG A 308 20.04 -10.55 -8.74
CA ARG A 308 19.91 -10.52 -7.27
C ARG A 308 20.88 -9.54 -6.61
N LEU A 309 22.12 -9.47 -7.09
CA LEU A 309 23.09 -8.51 -6.61
C LEU A 309 22.64 -7.07 -6.87
N LEU A 310 22.21 -6.77 -8.09
CA LEU A 310 21.73 -5.44 -8.44
C LEU A 310 20.46 -5.06 -7.66
N SER A 311 19.56 -6.01 -7.41
CA SER A 311 18.32 -5.75 -6.67
C SER A 311 18.57 -5.54 -5.19
N LEU A 312 19.55 -6.21 -4.58
CA LEU A 312 19.95 -5.91 -3.20
C LEU A 312 20.72 -4.59 -3.10
N LEU A 313 21.56 -4.27 -4.10
CA LEU A 313 22.48 -3.14 -4.05
C LEU A 313 21.82 -1.79 -4.39
N ALA A 314 20.80 -1.78 -5.25
CA ALA A 314 20.04 -0.57 -5.59
C ALA A 314 19.38 0.15 -4.40
N PRO A 315 18.57 -0.52 -3.54
CA PRO A 315 17.96 0.13 -2.38
C PRO A 315 19.00 0.53 -1.32
N LEU A 316 20.08 -0.24 -1.14
CA LEU A 316 21.19 0.11 -0.25
C LEU A 316 21.89 1.40 -0.70
N LEU A 317 22.16 1.53 -2.00
CA LEU A 317 22.76 2.75 -2.55
C LEU A 317 21.87 3.96 -2.37
N LEU A 318 20.57 3.77 -2.61
CA LEU A 318 19.59 4.84 -2.51
C LEU A 318 19.41 5.29 -1.06
N SER A 319 19.47 4.35 -0.12
CA SER A 319 19.46 4.61 1.32
C SER A 319 20.65 5.47 1.76
N VAL A 320 21.89 5.10 1.40
CA VAL A 320 23.09 5.88 1.73
C VAL A 320 23.05 7.26 1.08
N LEU A 321 22.62 7.34 -0.19
CA LEU A 321 22.48 8.61 -0.89
C LEU A 321 21.43 9.52 -0.24
N GLY A 322 20.28 8.96 0.14
CA GLY A 322 19.20 9.67 0.83
C GLY A 322 19.61 10.18 2.21
N SER A 323 20.26 9.32 3.01
CA SER A 323 20.78 9.68 4.33
C SER A 323 21.78 10.84 4.24
N ARG A 324 22.69 10.80 3.24
CA ARG A 324 23.66 11.88 3.01
C ARG A 324 23.04 13.17 2.47
N ALA A 325 22.04 13.07 1.60
CA ALA A 325 21.29 14.24 1.14
C ALA A 325 20.51 14.90 2.29
N GLY A 326 19.89 14.09 3.16
CA GLY A 326 19.18 14.55 4.36
C GLY A 326 20.12 15.22 5.37
N ALA A 327 21.25 14.59 5.70
CA ALA A 327 22.23 15.14 6.65
C ALA A 327 22.83 16.49 6.19
N ALA A 328 22.93 16.71 4.88
CA ALA A 328 23.40 17.96 4.30
C ALA A 328 22.30 18.95 3.91
N ASN A 329 21.02 18.66 4.22
CA ASN A 329 19.85 19.45 3.84
C ASN A 329 19.80 19.78 2.33
N LEU A 330 20.20 18.82 1.50
CA LEU A 330 20.26 18.99 0.04
C LEU A 330 18.86 18.79 -0.58
N GLY A 331 18.33 19.86 -1.15
CA GLY A 331 17.16 19.78 -2.03
C GLY A 331 17.50 19.22 -3.42
N ALA A 332 16.48 19.06 -4.26
CA ALA A 332 16.59 18.47 -5.60
C ALA A 332 17.67 19.14 -6.49
N GLY A 333 17.78 20.47 -6.48
CA GLY A 333 18.83 21.19 -7.20
C GLY A 333 20.26 20.90 -6.70
N GLY A 334 20.44 20.73 -5.38
CA GLY A 334 21.73 20.39 -4.77
C GLY A 334 22.17 18.96 -5.11
N LEU A 335 21.22 18.02 -5.07
CA LEU A 335 21.47 16.63 -5.47
C LEU A 335 21.76 16.53 -6.98
N SER A 336 21.05 17.28 -7.81
CA SER A 336 21.27 17.28 -9.26
C SER A 336 22.68 17.77 -9.63
N GLY A 337 23.16 18.82 -8.97
CA GLY A 337 24.54 19.29 -9.12
C GLY A 337 25.59 18.24 -8.70
N LEU A 338 25.31 17.52 -7.62
CA LEU A 338 26.16 16.42 -7.11
C LEU A 338 26.23 15.24 -8.09
N LEU A 339 25.08 14.76 -8.56
CA LEU A 339 24.97 13.64 -9.50
C LEU A 339 25.53 14.00 -10.88
N GLY A 340 25.37 15.26 -11.30
CA GLY A 340 26.01 15.80 -12.50
C GLY A 340 27.54 15.83 -12.39
N GLY A 341 28.07 16.15 -11.22
CA GLY A 341 29.51 16.11 -10.92
C GLY A 341 30.09 14.69 -10.80
N LEU A 342 29.25 13.68 -10.51
CA LEU A 342 29.65 12.28 -10.39
C LEU A 342 29.86 11.61 -11.76
N ALA A 343 29.05 11.97 -12.77
CA ALA A 343 29.10 11.39 -14.11
C ALA A 343 30.51 11.28 -14.74
N PRO A 344 31.35 12.33 -14.75
CA PRO A 344 32.70 12.23 -15.34
C PRO A 344 33.66 11.34 -14.55
N LEU A 345 33.35 11.02 -13.29
CA LEU A 345 34.18 10.17 -12.42
C LEU A 345 33.86 8.68 -12.56
N LEU A 346 32.68 8.32 -13.07
CA LEU A 346 32.20 6.93 -13.17
C LEU A 346 33.07 6.02 -14.06
N PRO A 347 33.58 6.46 -15.23
CA PRO A 347 34.41 5.61 -16.07
C PRO A 347 35.72 5.16 -15.39
N GLY A 348 36.24 5.97 -14.45
CA GLY A 348 37.45 5.66 -13.68
C GLY A 348 37.25 4.63 -12.56
N LEU A 349 36.00 4.17 -12.34
CA LEU A 349 35.64 3.21 -11.30
C LEU A 349 35.49 1.78 -11.80
N LEU A 350 35.43 1.59 -13.12
CA LEU A 350 35.31 0.27 -13.72
C LEU A 350 36.58 -0.55 -13.42
N PRO A 351 36.45 -1.77 -12.84
CA PRO A 351 37.63 -2.59 -12.60
C PRO A 351 38.34 -2.98 -13.91
N ALA A 352 39.65 -3.15 -13.83
CA ALA A 352 40.47 -3.53 -14.99
C ALA A 352 39.95 -4.83 -15.64
N GLY A 353 39.75 -4.82 -16.95
CA GLY A 353 39.21 -5.94 -17.73
C GLY A 353 37.70 -5.90 -18.00
N MET A 354 36.97 -4.87 -17.53
CA MET A 354 35.52 -4.73 -17.74
C MET A 354 35.11 -3.51 -18.57
N SER A 355 35.94 -3.11 -19.53
CA SER A 355 35.66 -2.00 -20.46
C SER A 355 34.40 -2.22 -21.31
N GLY A 356 33.91 -3.45 -21.47
CA GLY A 356 32.62 -3.74 -22.12
C GLY A 356 31.41 -3.16 -21.36
N LEU A 357 31.53 -2.92 -20.05
CA LEU A 357 30.47 -2.33 -19.23
C LEU A 357 30.38 -0.80 -19.36
N SER A 358 31.41 -0.13 -19.91
CA SER A 358 31.35 1.33 -20.12
C SER A 358 30.30 1.72 -21.16
N SER A 359 29.97 0.81 -22.08
CA SER A 359 28.86 0.98 -23.03
C SER A 359 27.49 1.03 -22.34
N LEU A 360 27.36 0.47 -21.13
CA LEU A 360 26.12 0.45 -20.33
C LEU A 360 25.98 1.66 -19.40
N LEU A 361 27.09 2.37 -19.11
CA LEU A 361 27.09 3.58 -18.28
C LEU A 361 26.55 4.82 -19.01
N GLY A 362 26.12 4.66 -20.26
CA GLY A 362 25.54 5.73 -21.08
C GLY A 362 26.62 6.63 -21.69
N THR A 363 27.00 6.34 -22.93
CA THR A 363 27.22 7.45 -23.88
C THR A 363 25.86 7.84 -24.43
N PRO A 364 25.46 9.12 -24.41
CA PRO A 364 24.42 9.52 -25.34
C PRO A 364 24.93 9.13 -26.72
N ALA A 365 24.18 8.28 -27.42
CA ALA A 365 24.15 8.41 -28.85
C ALA A 365 23.66 9.84 -29.08
N ALA A 366 24.60 10.76 -29.24
CA ALA A 366 24.36 11.85 -30.14
C ALA A 366 24.09 11.15 -31.47
N THR A 367 22.82 10.86 -31.74
CA THR A 367 22.30 11.09 -33.07
C THR A 367 22.61 12.55 -33.35
N THR A 368 23.84 12.81 -33.79
CA THR A 368 24.07 13.84 -34.77
C THR A 368 23.20 13.42 -35.93
N THR A 369 21.95 13.90 -35.92
CA THR A 369 21.29 14.26 -37.15
C THR A 369 22.27 15.24 -37.79
N THR A 370 23.17 14.72 -38.62
CA THR A 370 23.85 15.50 -39.63
C THR A 370 22.73 16.10 -40.46
N VAL A 371 22.29 17.30 -40.09
CA VAL A 371 21.66 18.19 -41.04
C VAL A 371 22.70 18.36 -42.12
N ALA A 372 22.45 17.72 -43.25
CA ALA A 372 23.24 17.86 -44.44
C ALA A 372 23.39 19.35 -44.74
N ALA A 373 24.66 19.76 -44.88
CA ALA A 373 25.05 21.09 -45.24
C ALA A 373 24.33 21.54 -46.52
N THR A 374 23.56 22.62 -46.43
CA THR A 374 23.26 23.47 -47.58
C THR A 374 24.55 24.24 -47.94
N PRO A 375 25.02 24.19 -49.20
CA PRO A 375 26.31 24.77 -49.55
C PRO A 375 26.30 26.30 -49.55
N THR A 376 27.44 26.83 -49.12
CA THR A 376 27.93 28.21 -49.17
C THR A 376 27.53 29.03 -50.41
N ARG A 377 27.11 30.29 -50.18
CA ARG A 377 27.34 31.40 -51.12
C ARG A 377 28.08 32.56 -50.45
N VAL A 378 29.39 32.57 -50.68
CA VAL A 378 30.33 33.68 -50.97
C VAL A 378 29.91 35.12 -50.59
N GLU A 379 30.61 35.65 -49.57
CA GLU A 379 31.31 36.95 -49.44
C GLU A 379 30.93 38.16 -50.33
N THR A 380 30.75 39.35 -49.71
CA THR A 380 31.69 40.52 -49.72
C THR A 380 31.08 41.81 -49.10
N PRO A 381 31.90 42.82 -48.68
CA PRO A 381 31.69 43.68 -47.50
C PRO A 381 31.39 45.16 -47.82
N VAL A 382 30.96 46.00 -46.84
CA VAL A 382 31.45 47.40 -46.68
C VAL A 382 31.23 47.98 -45.25
N THR A 383 32.18 48.86 -44.92
CA THR A 383 32.53 49.67 -43.75
C THR A 383 31.64 50.94 -43.47
N PRO A 384 31.91 51.75 -42.40
CA PRO A 384 30.91 52.44 -41.57
C PRO A 384 30.79 53.97 -41.80
N VAL A 385 29.76 54.62 -41.21
CA VAL A 385 29.68 56.09 -41.01
C VAL A 385 28.94 56.44 -39.68
N ALA A 386 29.44 57.45 -38.97
CA ALA A 386 29.01 58.06 -37.69
C ALA A 386 28.46 59.51 -37.92
N PRO A 387 28.10 60.37 -36.91
CA PRO A 387 27.30 60.24 -35.66
C PRO A 387 26.28 61.42 -35.37
N THR A 388 25.51 61.31 -34.25
CA THR A 388 24.98 62.40 -33.33
C THR A 388 23.75 63.26 -33.79
N PRO A 389 22.88 63.91 -32.94
CA PRO A 389 22.84 64.14 -31.47
C PRO A 389 21.51 63.84 -30.69
N ALA A 390 21.62 64.05 -29.37
CA ALA A 390 20.72 63.84 -28.22
C ALA A 390 19.40 64.64 -28.15
N PRO A 391 18.52 64.30 -27.16
CA PRO A 391 17.90 65.33 -26.34
C PRO A 391 17.97 65.05 -24.81
N ARG A 392 17.91 66.14 -24.02
CA ARG A 392 17.76 66.18 -22.55
C ARG A 392 16.65 67.25 -22.21
N PRO A 393 16.26 67.52 -20.95
CA PRO A 393 15.10 66.94 -20.22
C PRO A 393 14.10 68.01 -19.66
N VAL A 394 12.89 67.61 -19.23
CA VAL A 394 12.03 68.29 -18.21
C VAL A 394 10.75 67.42 -18.00
N ALA A 395 10.06 67.27 -16.86
CA ALA A 395 10.17 67.71 -15.46
C ALA A 395 9.18 66.85 -14.60
N THR A 396 9.42 66.77 -13.29
CA THR A 396 8.50 66.62 -12.11
C THR A 396 6.99 66.38 -12.37
N ALA A 397 6.23 65.56 -11.62
CA ALA A 397 6.07 65.54 -10.16
C ALA A 397 5.25 64.32 -9.65
N THR A 398 5.32 64.16 -8.33
CA THR A 398 4.81 63.15 -7.39
C THR A 398 3.28 63.16 -7.16
N THR A 399 2.74 61.97 -6.85
CA THR A 399 1.57 61.62 -5.98
C THR A 399 0.32 62.49 -5.92
N SER A 400 -0.86 61.87 -6.11
CA SER A 400 -2.04 62.07 -5.25
C SER A 400 -3.07 60.95 -5.41
N THR A 401 -3.45 60.36 -4.27
CA THR A 401 -4.54 59.42 -4.01
C THR A 401 -5.92 60.06 -4.21
N THR A 402 -6.93 59.31 -4.68
CA THR A 402 -8.33 59.65 -4.37
C THR A 402 -9.30 58.45 -4.46
N THR A 403 -9.82 58.08 -3.28
CA THR A 403 -11.24 57.85 -2.92
C THR A 403 -12.11 56.92 -3.77
N VAL A 404 -12.62 55.86 -3.13
CA VAL A 404 -13.84 55.14 -3.52
C VAL A 404 -14.94 55.46 -2.50
N THR A 405 -16.04 56.04 -2.96
CA THR A 405 -17.34 56.07 -2.25
C THR A 405 -18.49 56.00 -3.27
N PRO A 406 -19.67 55.50 -2.86
CA PRO A 406 -20.48 54.56 -3.64
C PRO A 406 -21.54 55.23 -4.51
N LYS A 407 -21.96 54.54 -5.58
CA LYS A 407 -23.16 54.89 -6.33
C LYS A 407 -24.06 53.67 -6.52
N ARG A 408 -25.20 53.70 -5.82
CA ARG A 408 -26.40 52.90 -6.13
C ARG A 408 -26.82 53.14 -7.58
N GLY A 409 -27.08 52.03 -8.28
CA GLY A 409 -27.78 51.95 -9.57
C GLY A 409 -27.88 50.46 -9.89
N GLY A 410 -28.99 49.81 -9.52
CA GLY A 410 -30.09 49.63 -10.45
C GLY A 410 -29.83 48.39 -11.29
N ILE A 411 -30.19 47.21 -10.76
CA ILE A 411 -30.07 45.93 -11.47
C ILE A 411 -30.95 46.02 -12.73
N PRO A 412 -30.40 45.72 -13.92
CA PRO A 412 -31.11 45.96 -15.16
C PRO A 412 -32.26 44.95 -15.32
N TRP A 413 -33.46 45.48 -15.59
CA TRP A 413 -34.77 44.82 -15.55
C TRP A 413 -34.92 43.59 -16.48
N TRP A 414 -33.99 43.36 -17.39
CA TRP A 414 -33.94 42.18 -18.28
C TRP A 414 -33.45 40.88 -17.60
N LEU A 415 -32.92 40.94 -16.38
CA LEU A 415 -32.51 39.75 -15.61
C LEU A 415 -33.69 39.01 -14.95
N ILE A 416 -34.83 39.67 -14.77
CA ILE A 416 -36.02 39.07 -14.13
C ILE A 416 -36.66 37.96 -14.99
N PRO A 417 -36.86 38.09 -16.31
CA PRO A 417 -37.40 36.98 -17.12
C PRO A 417 -36.43 35.80 -17.26
N LEU A 418 -35.11 36.04 -17.25
CA LEU A 418 -34.09 35.00 -17.33
C LEU A 418 -34.00 34.20 -16.02
N LEU A 419 -34.15 34.88 -14.89
CA LEU A 419 -34.21 34.24 -13.57
C LEU A 419 -35.54 33.49 -13.36
N LEU A 420 -36.66 33.97 -13.91
CA LEU A 420 -37.93 33.23 -13.94
C LEU A 420 -37.87 31.98 -14.81
N LEU A 421 -37.17 32.01 -15.95
CA LEU A 421 -36.94 30.82 -16.78
C LEU A 421 -36.06 29.78 -16.08
N LEU A 422 -35.04 30.23 -15.32
CA LEU A 422 -34.21 29.36 -14.50
C LEU A 422 -34.97 28.77 -13.30
N LEU A 423 -35.89 29.53 -12.68
CA LEU A 423 -36.74 29.06 -11.59
C LEU A 423 -37.85 28.11 -12.06
N LEU A 424 -38.43 28.32 -13.25
CA LEU A 424 -39.40 27.38 -13.84
C LEU A 424 -38.72 26.09 -14.33
N GLY A 425 -37.48 26.15 -14.82
CA GLY A 425 -36.67 24.96 -15.14
C GLY A 425 -36.25 24.17 -13.90
N GLY A 426 -35.95 24.85 -12.79
CA GLY A 426 -35.58 24.22 -11.52
C GLY A 426 -36.74 23.52 -10.80
N CYS A 427 -37.98 23.98 -10.96
CA CYS A 427 -39.16 23.38 -10.32
C CYS A 427 -39.68 22.10 -10.98
N TRP A 428 -39.14 21.70 -12.14
CA TRP A 428 -39.47 20.40 -12.76
C TRP A 428 -38.51 19.28 -12.33
N LEU A 429 -37.36 19.62 -11.73
CA LEU A 429 -36.32 18.65 -11.35
C LEU A 429 -36.37 18.21 -9.87
N LEU A 430 -37.30 18.72 -9.06
CA LEU A 430 -37.42 18.40 -7.62
C LEU A 430 -38.87 18.13 -7.15
N ARG A 431 -39.66 17.34 -7.89
CA ARG A 431 -40.92 16.78 -7.34
C ARG A 431 -40.87 15.25 -7.22
N PRO A 432 -41.15 14.71 -6.01
CA PRO A 432 -41.12 13.27 -5.75
C PRO A 432 -42.38 12.62 -6.33
N GLN A 433 -42.21 11.54 -7.07
CA GLN A 433 -43.31 10.65 -7.45
C GLN A 433 -43.32 9.47 -6.48
N ASN A 434 -44.25 9.51 -5.51
CA ASN A 434 -44.78 8.27 -4.95
C ASN A 434 -45.52 7.55 -6.08
N ASN A 435 -45.08 6.34 -6.43
CA ASN A 435 -45.92 5.34 -7.06
C ASN A 435 -45.67 4.01 -6.37
N GLU A 436 -46.76 3.46 -5.86
CA GLU A 436 -46.90 2.14 -5.27
C GLU A 436 -46.63 1.04 -6.32
N ALA A 437 -46.34 -0.15 -5.81
CA ALA A 437 -46.05 -1.38 -6.52
C ALA A 437 -47.05 -1.75 -7.63
N SER A 438 -46.55 -2.24 -8.77
CA SER A 438 -46.74 -3.64 -9.19
C SER A 438 -46.05 -3.93 -10.54
N GLU A 439 -45.25 -4.99 -10.53
CA GLU A 439 -45.07 -6.01 -11.57
C GLU A 439 -44.76 -5.63 -13.03
N GLY A 440 -43.60 -6.12 -13.50
CA GLY A 440 -43.49 -6.71 -14.83
C GLY A 440 -42.50 -6.04 -15.79
N THR A 441 -41.45 -6.80 -16.10
CA THR A 441 -40.72 -6.84 -17.39
C THR A 441 -39.48 -5.92 -17.54
N THR A 442 -38.32 -6.60 -17.46
CA THR A 442 -37.05 -6.41 -18.20
C THR A 442 -36.34 -5.04 -18.16
N PRO A 443 -35.13 -4.92 -17.57
CA PRO A 443 -34.26 -3.78 -17.80
C PRO A 443 -33.50 -3.92 -19.13
N ALA A 444 -33.68 -2.93 -20.00
CA ALA A 444 -32.81 -2.69 -21.15
C ALA A 444 -31.50 -2.06 -20.69
N ALA A 445 -30.38 -2.62 -21.15
CA ALA A 445 -29.04 -2.11 -21.00
C ALA A 445 -28.87 -0.71 -21.62
N THR A 446 -27.97 0.09 -21.05
CA THR A 446 -27.31 1.18 -21.80
C THR A 446 -25.85 1.27 -21.37
N GLU A 447 -25.01 0.67 -22.21
CA GLU A 447 -23.66 1.09 -22.63
C GLU A 447 -22.66 1.50 -21.54
N GLN A 448 -22.05 0.48 -20.94
CA GLN A 448 -20.64 0.54 -20.53
C GLN A 448 -19.84 -0.17 -21.62
N ALA A 449 -18.81 0.48 -22.17
CA ALA A 449 -17.94 -0.10 -23.19
C ALA A 449 -17.25 -1.37 -22.66
N ALA A 450 -17.86 -2.52 -22.90
CA ALA A 450 -17.42 -3.82 -22.40
C ALA A 450 -16.25 -4.34 -23.24
N SER A 451 -15.06 -4.34 -22.66
CA SER A 451 -13.91 -5.11 -23.14
C SER A 451 -14.18 -6.61 -22.95
N ILE A 452 -13.69 -7.44 -23.87
CA ILE A 452 -13.74 -8.90 -23.74
C ILE A 452 -12.61 -9.33 -22.79
N LEU A 453 -12.92 -10.00 -21.69
CA LEU A 453 -11.96 -10.51 -20.72
C LEU A 453 -11.97 -12.05 -20.72
N VAL A 454 -10.83 -12.67 -20.42
CA VAL A 454 -10.70 -14.10 -20.15
C VAL A 454 -10.55 -14.23 -18.64
N THR A 455 -11.43 -15.00 -17.99
CA THR A 455 -11.44 -15.21 -16.53
C THR A 455 -10.92 -16.59 -16.15
N ASN A 456 -10.91 -17.54 -17.08
CA ASN A 456 -10.27 -18.84 -16.92
C ASN A 456 -9.74 -19.34 -18.28
N PRO A 457 -8.49 -19.81 -18.39
CA PRO A 457 -7.45 -19.85 -17.36
C PRO A 457 -6.87 -18.45 -17.05
N THR A 458 -6.21 -18.30 -15.89
CA THR A 458 -5.46 -17.08 -15.56
C THR A 458 -4.24 -16.93 -16.48
N SER A 459 -3.77 -15.68 -16.71
CA SER A 459 -2.54 -15.46 -17.47
C SER A 459 -1.37 -16.14 -16.77
N ASP A 460 -0.52 -16.82 -17.55
CA ASP A 460 0.63 -17.61 -17.11
C ASP A 460 0.26 -18.87 -16.28
N ALA A 461 -1.00 -19.31 -16.32
CA ALA A 461 -1.41 -20.60 -15.75
C ALA A 461 -0.65 -21.77 -16.37
N ASN A 462 -0.40 -22.79 -15.55
CA ASN A 462 0.16 -24.06 -15.98
C ASN A 462 -0.98 -25.05 -16.24
N LEU A 463 -1.23 -25.40 -17.51
CA LEU A 463 -2.32 -26.30 -17.89
C LEU A 463 -1.82 -27.71 -18.24
N PRO A 464 -2.60 -28.76 -17.94
CA PRO A 464 -2.31 -30.09 -18.46
C PRO A 464 -2.56 -30.14 -19.99
N PRO A 465 -1.95 -31.09 -20.72
CA PRO A 465 -2.19 -31.32 -22.15
C PRO A 465 -3.53 -32.05 -22.39
N GLU A 466 -4.60 -31.53 -21.81
CA GLU A 466 -5.96 -32.08 -21.85
C GLU A 466 -6.94 -31.03 -22.37
N PRO A 467 -8.11 -31.42 -22.92
CA PRO A 467 -9.12 -30.44 -23.29
C PRO A 467 -9.54 -29.64 -22.06
N PHE A 468 -9.67 -28.33 -22.23
CA PHE A 468 -10.02 -27.45 -21.13
C PHE A 468 -11.06 -26.42 -21.57
N THR A 469 -11.83 -25.95 -20.59
CA THR A 469 -12.84 -24.92 -20.82
C THR A 469 -12.24 -23.54 -20.54
N MET A 470 -12.25 -22.70 -21.57
CA MET A 470 -11.91 -21.30 -21.47
C MET A 470 -13.17 -20.47 -21.27
N SER A 471 -13.17 -19.58 -20.30
CA SER A 471 -14.31 -18.73 -20.01
C SER A 471 -13.89 -17.28 -19.78
N GLY A 472 -14.86 -16.39 -19.85
CA GLY A 472 -14.62 -14.97 -19.73
C GLY A 472 -15.89 -14.14 -19.75
N THR A 473 -15.70 -12.83 -19.82
CA THR A 473 -16.78 -11.85 -19.92
C THR A 473 -16.67 -11.03 -21.19
N GLY A 474 -17.79 -10.51 -21.68
CA GLY A 474 -17.81 -9.66 -22.88
C GLY A 474 -19.17 -9.00 -23.09
N PRO A 475 -19.34 -8.23 -24.18
CA PRO A 475 -20.62 -7.66 -24.52
C PRO A 475 -21.62 -8.76 -24.90
N ALA A 476 -22.78 -8.80 -24.24
CA ALA A 476 -23.84 -9.77 -24.50
C ALA A 476 -24.20 -9.85 -25.99
N GLY A 477 -24.37 -11.07 -26.51
CA GLY A 477 -24.67 -11.32 -27.91
C GLY A 477 -23.47 -11.19 -28.87
N THR A 478 -22.25 -10.97 -28.37
CA THR A 478 -21.04 -10.92 -29.20
C THR A 478 -20.57 -12.34 -29.56
N SER A 479 -20.28 -12.59 -30.84
CA SER A 479 -19.58 -13.80 -31.27
C SER A 479 -18.07 -13.62 -31.11
N LEU A 480 -17.44 -14.58 -30.45
CA LEU A 480 -16.02 -14.65 -30.14
C LEU A 480 -15.35 -15.73 -30.96
N ARG A 481 -14.16 -15.41 -31.48
CA ARG A 481 -13.24 -16.34 -32.15
C ARG A 481 -11.99 -16.48 -31.29
N ILE A 482 -11.65 -17.71 -30.93
CA ILE A 482 -10.49 -18.02 -30.09
C ILE A 482 -9.42 -18.64 -30.98
N GLU A 483 -8.23 -18.06 -30.98
CA GLU A 483 -7.09 -18.52 -31.74
C GLU A 483 -5.95 -18.97 -30.81
N ASP A 484 -5.26 -20.06 -31.15
CA ASP A 484 -3.99 -20.49 -30.54
C ASP A 484 -2.87 -20.22 -31.56
N GLN A 485 -1.93 -19.35 -31.22
CA GLN A 485 -0.81 -18.94 -32.10
C GLN A 485 -1.28 -18.54 -33.53
N GLY A 486 -2.48 -17.95 -33.64
CA GLY A 486 -3.10 -17.49 -34.89
C GLY A 486 -3.89 -18.56 -35.67
N GLN A 487 -4.11 -19.76 -35.11
CA GLN A 487 -5.02 -20.78 -35.64
C GLN A 487 -6.35 -20.75 -34.87
N GLU A 488 -7.49 -20.67 -35.54
CA GLU A 488 -8.81 -20.75 -34.87
C GLU A 488 -9.01 -22.14 -34.24
N VAL A 489 -9.19 -22.18 -32.92
CA VAL A 489 -9.35 -23.41 -32.13
C VAL A 489 -10.76 -23.58 -31.57
N ALA A 490 -11.48 -22.48 -31.34
CA ALA A 490 -12.87 -22.51 -30.85
C ALA A 490 -13.63 -21.22 -31.21
N THR A 491 -14.96 -21.30 -31.16
CA THR A 491 -15.86 -20.13 -31.23
C THR A 491 -16.83 -20.17 -30.07
N ALA A 492 -17.18 -19.00 -29.54
CA ALA A 492 -18.14 -18.86 -28.44
C ALA A 492 -19.07 -17.68 -28.67
N SER A 493 -20.23 -17.68 -28.03
CA SER A 493 -21.13 -16.53 -27.97
C SER A 493 -21.25 -16.06 -26.53
N VAL A 494 -21.18 -14.75 -26.32
CA VAL A 494 -21.46 -14.15 -25.02
C VAL A 494 -22.97 -14.21 -24.76
N ASP A 495 -23.36 -14.78 -23.64
CA ASP A 495 -24.75 -14.88 -23.21
C ASP A 495 -25.34 -13.52 -22.78
N ASP A 496 -26.64 -13.49 -22.49
CA ASP A 496 -27.36 -12.27 -22.07
C ASP A 496 -26.87 -11.72 -20.71
N SER A 497 -26.11 -12.50 -19.95
CA SER A 497 -25.50 -12.11 -18.67
C SER A 497 -24.07 -11.58 -18.85
N GLY A 498 -23.55 -11.54 -20.07
CA GLY A 498 -22.20 -11.05 -20.37
C GLY A 498 -21.10 -12.09 -20.19
N ASN A 499 -21.44 -13.37 -20.01
CA ASN A 499 -20.48 -14.46 -19.83
C ASN A 499 -20.31 -15.26 -21.13
N TRP A 500 -19.13 -15.83 -21.34
CA TRP A 500 -18.89 -16.78 -22.42
C TRP A 500 -18.04 -17.95 -21.93
N SER A 501 -18.21 -19.09 -22.59
CA SER A 501 -17.45 -20.31 -22.34
C SER A 501 -17.21 -21.04 -23.66
N ALA A 502 -16.02 -21.61 -23.81
CA ALA A 502 -15.59 -22.35 -24.99
C ALA A 502 -14.77 -23.56 -24.56
N GLU A 503 -15.08 -24.73 -25.11
CA GLU A 503 -14.25 -25.92 -24.93
C GLU A 503 -13.14 -25.92 -25.97
N LEU A 504 -11.89 -25.92 -25.52
CA LEU A 504 -10.72 -25.99 -26.39
C LEU A 504 -10.17 -27.43 -26.45
N PRO A 505 -9.67 -27.86 -27.61
CA PRO A 505 -8.99 -29.14 -27.73
C PRO A 505 -7.68 -29.14 -26.92
N ALA A 506 -7.21 -30.34 -26.56
CA ALA A 506 -5.97 -30.53 -25.82
C ALA A 506 -4.79 -29.80 -26.49
N PRO A 507 -4.14 -28.86 -25.80
CA PRO A 507 -2.99 -28.13 -26.35
C PRO A 507 -1.73 -29.00 -26.36
N THR A 508 -0.77 -28.62 -27.18
CA THR A 508 0.55 -29.28 -27.18
C THR A 508 1.38 -28.86 -25.97
N VAL A 509 2.36 -29.68 -25.57
CA VAL A 509 3.27 -29.34 -24.47
C VAL A 509 4.18 -28.18 -24.89
N GLY A 510 4.23 -27.10 -24.10
CA GLY A 510 4.98 -25.89 -24.40
C GLY A 510 4.24 -24.59 -24.09
N GLU A 511 4.83 -23.46 -24.47
CA GLU A 511 4.22 -22.13 -24.31
C GLU A 511 3.20 -21.88 -25.44
N HIS A 512 1.97 -21.52 -25.08
CA HIS A 512 0.88 -21.18 -26.00
C HIS A 512 0.41 -19.74 -25.77
N THR A 513 0.14 -19.02 -26.86
CA THR A 513 -0.47 -17.68 -26.82
C THR A 513 -1.84 -17.76 -27.44
N TYR A 514 -2.87 -17.52 -26.62
CA TYR A 514 -4.25 -17.51 -27.06
C TYR A 514 -4.74 -16.08 -27.31
N SER A 515 -5.49 -15.90 -28.40
CA SER A 515 -6.10 -14.62 -28.78
C SER A 515 -7.61 -14.78 -28.89
N VAL A 516 -8.37 -14.05 -28.07
CA VAL A 516 -9.84 -13.99 -28.14
C VAL A 516 -10.25 -12.72 -28.87
N ILE A 517 -10.95 -12.87 -29.98
CA ILE A 517 -11.32 -11.79 -30.91
C ILE A 517 -12.84 -11.67 -30.94
N GLY A 518 -13.38 -10.47 -30.68
CA GLY A 518 -14.80 -10.17 -30.83
C GLY A 518 -15.06 -8.77 -31.38
N GLY A 519 -16.05 -8.65 -32.27
CA GLY A 519 -16.43 -7.37 -32.90
C GLY A 519 -15.33 -6.73 -33.77
N GLU A 520 -15.54 -5.46 -34.16
CA GLU A 520 -14.73 -4.78 -35.18
C GLU A 520 -13.32 -4.35 -34.73
N ASN A 521 -12.85 -4.63 -33.50
CA ASN A 521 -11.45 -4.44 -33.08
C ASN A 521 -11.11 -4.88 -31.62
N VAL A 522 -11.98 -5.62 -30.92
CA VAL A 522 -11.69 -6.05 -29.52
C VAL A 522 -10.93 -7.37 -29.55
N ARG A 523 -9.73 -7.37 -28.98
CA ARG A 523 -8.83 -8.53 -28.95
C ARG A 523 -8.14 -8.60 -27.59
N SER A 524 -8.13 -9.79 -27.00
CA SER A 524 -7.46 -10.08 -25.74
C SER A 524 -6.49 -11.22 -25.93
N GLU A 525 -5.23 -11.02 -25.57
CA GLU A 525 -4.16 -12.01 -25.68
C GLU A 525 -3.74 -12.45 -24.28
N PHE A 526 -3.51 -13.74 -24.10
CA PHE A 526 -2.97 -14.27 -22.86
C PHE A 526 -2.08 -15.48 -23.13
N LYS A 527 -1.11 -15.68 -22.24
CA LYS A 527 -0.08 -16.70 -22.37
C LYS A 527 -0.35 -17.83 -21.37
N VAL A 528 -0.16 -19.06 -21.81
CA VAL A 528 -0.33 -20.26 -20.99
C VAL A 528 0.89 -21.14 -21.18
N ASN A 529 1.33 -21.79 -20.10
CA ASN A 529 2.36 -22.81 -20.17
C ASN A 529 1.70 -24.18 -20.02
N VAL A 530 1.99 -25.13 -20.92
CA VAL A 530 1.46 -26.49 -20.86
C VAL A 530 2.60 -27.43 -20.46
N THR A 531 2.50 -28.08 -19.31
CA THR A 531 3.53 -29.02 -18.81
C THR A 531 2.96 -30.42 -18.59
N ASP A 532 3.73 -31.43 -18.99
CA ASP A 532 3.52 -32.82 -18.58
C ASP A 532 3.96 -33.03 -17.12
N ASP A 533 3.11 -32.70 -16.14
CA ASP A 533 3.34 -33.08 -14.74
C ASP A 533 2.87 -34.53 -14.50
N ALA A 534 3.61 -35.45 -15.11
CA ALA A 534 3.63 -36.86 -14.74
C ALA A 534 5.06 -37.32 -14.43
N ALA A 535 5.84 -36.54 -13.68
CA ALA A 535 7.14 -36.98 -13.15
C ALA A 535 7.74 -36.08 -12.03
N ASP A 536 7.07 -35.90 -10.89
CA ASP A 536 7.81 -35.69 -9.63
C ASP A 536 6.98 -36.07 -8.39
N THR A 537 7.08 -37.34 -7.97
CA THR A 537 6.72 -37.75 -6.60
C THR A 537 8.00 -38.12 -5.86
N GLY A 538 8.79 -37.11 -5.52
CA GLY A 538 9.89 -37.23 -4.57
C GLY A 538 9.42 -37.24 -3.12
N THR A 539 9.10 -38.40 -2.56
CA THR A 539 9.31 -38.65 -1.12
C THR A 539 10.15 -39.91 -0.94
N GLY A 540 11.40 -39.70 -0.52
CA GLY A 540 12.29 -40.79 -0.14
C GLY A 540 11.96 -41.30 1.25
N THR A 541 11.96 -42.61 1.43
CA THR A 541 12.59 -43.33 2.55
C THR A 541 12.76 -44.78 2.12
N GLY A 542 14.01 -45.29 2.17
CA GLY A 542 14.34 -46.66 1.80
C GLY A 542 14.05 -47.67 2.92
N ASP A 543 13.85 -48.94 2.56
CA ASP A 543 14.86 -50.00 2.68
C ASP A 543 14.27 -51.35 2.20
N ALA A 544 15.17 -52.19 1.69
CA ALA A 544 15.14 -53.59 1.27
C ALA A 544 13.84 -54.44 1.37
N ALA A 545 13.51 -55.16 0.28
CA ALA A 545 13.89 -56.57 0.13
C ALA A 545 13.16 -57.28 -1.05
N THR A 546 13.96 -57.67 -2.05
CA THR A 546 13.96 -58.97 -2.79
C THR A 546 12.70 -59.55 -3.47
N ASP A 547 12.81 -59.62 -4.80
CA ASP A 547 12.91 -60.85 -5.63
C ASP A 547 11.66 -61.43 -6.35
N SER A 548 11.95 -61.92 -7.57
CA SER A 548 11.20 -62.82 -8.47
C SER A 548 10.11 -62.16 -9.36
N THR A 549 10.37 -61.78 -10.62
CA THR A 549 10.54 -62.56 -11.88
C THR A 549 9.30 -63.25 -12.45
N GLU A 550 9.02 -62.90 -13.73
CA GLU A 550 8.42 -63.72 -14.81
C GLU A 550 6.93 -64.11 -14.62
N GLU A 551 6.08 -64.32 -15.62
CA GLU A 551 6.00 -64.16 -17.08
C GLU A 551 4.52 -64.54 -17.40
N GLY A 552 4.04 -64.22 -18.61
CA GLY A 552 3.21 -65.19 -19.33
C GLY A 552 1.70 -64.94 -19.39
N SER A 553 1.26 -64.64 -20.60
CA SER A 553 -0.09 -64.35 -21.09
C SER A 553 -1.09 -65.53 -21.12
N ALA A 554 -2.34 -65.13 -21.42
CA ALA A 554 -3.37 -65.81 -22.23
C ALA A 554 -4.34 -66.78 -21.54
N ASP A 555 -5.65 -66.48 -21.61
CA ASP A 555 -6.56 -67.14 -22.57
C ASP A 555 -8.01 -66.60 -22.50
N THR A 556 -8.63 -66.52 -23.67
CA THR A 556 -10.09 -66.44 -23.95
C THR A 556 -10.35 -67.55 -25.00
N PRO A 557 -11.58 -67.92 -25.45
CA PRO A 557 -12.97 -67.53 -25.11
C PRO A 557 -13.98 -68.73 -25.17
N THR A 558 -15.25 -68.45 -25.51
CA THR A 558 -16.41 -69.29 -25.98
C THR A 558 -17.45 -69.71 -24.93
N ASP A 559 -18.78 -69.74 -25.16
CA ASP A 559 -19.71 -69.23 -26.20
C ASP A 559 -21.17 -69.44 -25.73
N GLY A 560 -22.14 -68.71 -26.33
CA GLY A 560 -23.52 -69.15 -26.63
C GLY A 560 -24.63 -68.98 -25.58
N ASP A 561 -25.93 -68.78 -25.91
CA ASP A 561 -26.68 -68.40 -27.12
C ASP A 561 -28.16 -68.17 -26.70
N ALA A 562 -28.89 -67.32 -27.45
CA ALA A 562 -30.34 -67.23 -27.73
C ALA A 562 -31.44 -67.23 -26.62
N ALA A 563 -32.67 -66.68 -26.79
CA ALA A 563 -33.33 -65.68 -27.65
C ALA A 563 -34.84 -65.57 -27.25
N THR A 564 -35.41 -64.35 -27.36
CA THR A 564 -36.74 -63.93 -27.91
C THR A 564 -38.14 -64.20 -27.28
N THR A 565 -38.94 -63.09 -27.29
CA THR A 565 -40.39 -62.86 -27.66
C THR A 565 -41.51 -63.39 -26.73
N ASP A 566 -42.70 -62.77 -26.53
CA ASP A 566 -43.57 -61.74 -27.18
C ASP A 566 -44.56 -61.21 -26.09
N ASP A 567 -45.01 -59.94 -26.04
CA ASP A 567 -46.24 -59.33 -26.64
C ASP A 567 -47.59 -60.02 -26.23
N THR A 568 -48.76 -59.42 -25.91
CA THR A 568 -49.42 -58.15 -26.27
C THR A 568 -50.65 -57.84 -25.34
N THR A 569 -50.99 -56.55 -25.17
CA THR A 569 -52.33 -55.85 -25.05
C THR A 569 -53.47 -56.19 -24.06
N GLY A 570 -54.02 -55.12 -23.43
CA GLY A 570 -55.44 -54.69 -23.61
C GLY A 570 -56.23 -54.13 -22.41
N ALA A 571 -56.43 -52.78 -22.36
CA ALA A 571 -57.64 -51.95 -22.02
C ALA A 571 -58.51 -52.25 -20.76
N ASP A 572 -59.18 -51.36 -20.01
CA ASP A 572 -59.51 -49.90 -19.91
C ASP A 572 -60.35 -49.77 -18.59
N THR A 573 -60.23 -48.81 -17.65
CA THR A 573 -61.03 -47.57 -17.54
C THR A 573 -60.86 -46.85 -16.16
N SER A 574 -60.86 -45.51 -16.21
CA SER A 574 -61.34 -44.48 -15.22
C SER A 574 -60.58 -44.24 -13.89
N THR A 575 -60.36 -43.02 -13.35
CA THR A 575 -60.66 -41.60 -13.69
C THR A 575 -59.89 -40.69 -12.68
N ASP A 576 -59.44 -39.52 -13.15
CA ASP A 576 -59.29 -38.20 -12.49
C ASP A 576 -57.89 -37.54 -12.26
N ALA A 577 -57.84 -36.30 -12.78
CA ALA A 577 -57.03 -35.11 -12.54
C ALA A 577 -55.57 -35.20 -12.03
N ALA A 578 -54.60 -34.79 -12.85
CA ALA A 578 -54.18 -33.39 -13.04
C ALA A 578 -52.91 -33.33 -13.91
N THR A 579 -52.81 -32.29 -14.72
CA THR A 579 -51.82 -32.00 -15.76
C THR A 579 -50.37 -32.00 -15.26
N GLY A 580 -49.58 -32.99 -15.72
CA GLY A 580 -48.13 -32.93 -15.75
C GLY A 580 -47.66 -32.87 -17.20
N THR A 581 -46.90 -31.84 -17.56
CA THR A 581 -46.13 -31.77 -18.81
C THR A 581 -44.73 -31.27 -18.49
N ASP A 582 -43.77 -32.15 -18.75
CA ASP A 582 -42.33 -31.97 -18.87
C ASP A 582 -41.57 -31.22 -17.77
N THR A 583 -41.12 -32.00 -16.78
CA THR A 583 -39.76 -31.83 -16.26
C THR A 583 -38.94 -32.96 -16.85
N ALA A 584 -38.30 -32.68 -17.98
CA ALA A 584 -37.14 -33.44 -18.41
C ALA A 584 -36.15 -33.42 -17.25
N ALA A 585 -35.79 -34.60 -16.76
CA ALA A 585 -34.77 -34.78 -15.74
C ALA A 585 -33.50 -34.05 -16.19
N THR A 586 -33.20 -32.93 -15.55
CA THR A 586 -31.88 -32.32 -15.63
C THR A 586 -30.97 -33.23 -14.82
N SER A 587 -30.13 -33.98 -15.52
CA SER A 587 -28.95 -34.62 -14.93
C SER A 587 -28.19 -33.53 -14.14
N PRO A 588 -27.72 -33.78 -12.91
CA PRO A 588 -26.88 -32.82 -12.21
C PRO A 588 -25.65 -32.58 -13.07
N ALA A 589 -25.43 -31.32 -13.44
CA ALA A 589 -24.17 -30.90 -14.03
C ALA A 589 -23.08 -31.20 -13.01
N THR A 590 -22.07 -31.96 -13.40
CA THR A 590 -20.81 -32.08 -12.65
C THR A 590 -20.26 -30.66 -12.48
N GLY A 591 -20.48 -30.07 -11.31
CA GLY A 591 -20.17 -28.68 -11.02
C GLY A 591 -18.67 -28.48 -10.91
N THR A 592 -18.05 -27.96 -11.96
CA THR A 592 -16.71 -27.38 -11.86
C THR A 592 -16.78 -26.15 -10.95
N PHE A 593 -15.86 -26.05 -10.00
CA PHE A 593 -15.77 -24.91 -9.09
C PHE A 593 -15.48 -23.60 -9.86
N ALA A 594 -16.17 -22.51 -9.50
CA ALA A 594 -15.89 -21.18 -10.01
C ALA A 594 -16.31 -20.09 -9.02
N ILE A 595 -15.66 -18.93 -9.08
CA ILE A 595 -16.09 -17.71 -8.41
C ILE A 595 -16.73 -16.81 -9.48
N SER A 596 -18.00 -16.46 -9.30
CA SER A 596 -18.79 -15.69 -10.26
C SER A 596 -18.82 -14.20 -9.95
N GLU A 597 -18.84 -13.83 -8.67
CA GLU A 597 -18.83 -12.43 -8.22
C GLU A 597 -17.98 -12.29 -6.94
N PRO A 598 -17.22 -11.19 -6.77
CA PRO A 598 -17.00 -10.11 -7.73
C PRO A 598 -16.11 -10.59 -8.90
N ALA A 599 -16.09 -9.82 -9.99
CA ALA A 599 -15.16 -10.11 -11.09
C ALA A 599 -13.71 -9.99 -10.62
N ALA A 600 -12.80 -10.74 -11.25
CA ALA A 600 -11.37 -10.62 -10.97
C ALA A 600 -10.88 -9.18 -11.20
N ASP A 601 -10.11 -8.68 -10.24
CA ASP A 601 -9.57 -7.33 -10.16
C ASP A 601 -10.63 -6.22 -10.13
N ALA A 602 -11.89 -6.55 -9.78
CA ALA A 602 -12.96 -5.58 -9.67
C ALA A 602 -12.65 -4.52 -8.60
N THR A 603 -13.00 -3.27 -8.90
CA THR A 603 -13.02 -2.20 -7.90
C THR A 603 -14.42 -2.11 -7.29
N LEU A 604 -14.54 -2.43 -6.00
CA LEU A 604 -15.79 -2.38 -5.25
C LEU A 604 -15.87 -1.09 -4.43
N ALA A 605 -17.08 -0.61 -4.16
CA ALA A 605 -17.27 0.49 -3.22
C ALA A 605 -16.84 0.06 -1.80
N ALA A 606 -16.58 1.04 -0.93
CA ALA A 606 -16.37 0.77 0.49
C ALA A 606 -17.58 0.02 1.08
N GLY A 607 -17.33 -0.82 2.09
CA GLY A 607 -18.36 -1.57 2.79
C GLY A 607 -18.42 -3.05 2.41
N GLY A 608 -19.34 -3.78 3.04
CA GLY A 608 -19.53 -5.21 2.79
C GLY A 608 -20.14 -5.52 1.41
N PHE A 609 -19.78 -6.67 0.87
CA PHE A 609 -20.28 -7.18 -0.41
C PHE A 609 -20.51 -8.70 -0.34
N THR A 610 -21.14 -9.28 -1.36
CA THR A 610 -21.40 -10.72 -1.42
C THR A 610 -20.48 -11.39 -2.43
N LEU A 611 -19.78 -12.42 -1.99
CA LEU A 611 -18.99 -13.34 -2.82
C LEU A 611 -19.90 -14.48 -3.29
N ARG A 612 -19.90 -14.79 -4.59
CA ARG A 612 -20.74 -15.85 -5.19
C ARG A 612 -19.93 -16.76 -6.09
N GLY A 613 -20.38 -17.98 -6.25
CA GLY A 613 -19.78 -18.92 -7.18
C GLY A 613 -20.57 -20.19 -7.39
N THR A 614 -19.95 -21.12 -8.10
CA THR A 614 -20.45 -22.49 -8.30
C THR A 614 -19.47 -23.50 -7.72
N GLY A 615 -19.96 -24.68 -7.36
CA GLY A 615 -19.15 -25.79 -6.84
C GLY A 615 -19.91 -27.10 -6.83
N THR A 616 -19.32 -28.12 -6.20
CA THR A 616 -19.97 -29.42 -6.06
C THR A 616 -21.11 -29.32 -5.04
N PRO A 617 -22.36 -29.67 -5.38
CA PRO A 617 -23.47 -29.64 -4.42
C PRO A 617 -23.17 -30.40 -3.12
N GLY A 618 -23.45 -29.77 -1.98
CA GLY A 618 -23.22 -30.34 -0.64
C GLY A 618 -21.78 -30.24 -0.13
N GLU A 619 -20.84 -29.71 -0.93
CA GLU A 619 -19.46 -29.49 -0.51
C GLU A 619 -19.36 -28.32 0.48
N SER A 620 -18.49 -28.44 1.50
CA SER A 620 -18.18 -27.35 2.44
C SER A 620 -16.91 -26.65 2.00
N LEU A 621 -17.01 -25.36 1.75
CA LEU A 621 -15.95 -24.49 1.26
C LEU A 621 -15.52 -23.53 2.37
N GLN A 622 -14.22 -23.36 2.55
CA GLN A 622 -13.66 -22.32 3.41
C GLN A 622 -13.26 -21.12 2.56
N VAL A 623 -13.69 -19.92 2.96
CA VAL A 623 -13.31 -18.68 2.28
C VAL A 623 -12.30 -17.91 3.12
N LEU A 624 -11.24 -17.41 2.50
CA LEU A 624 -10.19 -16.62 3.13
C LEU A 624 -10.03 -15.27 2.44
N GLU A 625 -9.81 -14.21 3.20
CA GLU A 625 -9.36 -12.90 2.72
C GLU A 625 -7.93 -12.66 3.19
N ASP A 626 -6.99 -12.54 2.25
CA ASP A 626 -5.55 -12.35 2.54
C ASP A 626 -5.00 -13.37 3.57
N GLY A 627 -5.52 -14.60 3.53
CA GLY A 627 -5.18 -15.67 4.47
C GLY A 627 -5.92 -15.64 5.82
N THR A 628 -6.85 -14.71 6.04
CA THR A 628 -7.75 -14.68 7.21
C THR A 628 -9.07 -15.35 6.87
N SER A 629 -9.50 -16.35 7.64
CA SER A 629 -10.74 -17.08 7.38
C SER A 629 -11.97 -16.18 7.55
N LEU A 630 -12.91 -16.20 6.60
CA LEU A 630 -14.22 -15.56 6.71
C LEU A 630 -15.30 -16.54 7.21
N GLY A 631 -14.94 -17.81 7.33
CA GLY A 631 -15.83 -18.90 7.70
C GLY A 631 -16.03 -19.91 6.58
N ASN A 632 -17.03 -20.77 6.78
CA ASN A 632 -17.33 -21.89 5.89
C ASN A 632 -18.73 -21.68 5.28
N VAL A 633 -18.86 -22.00 3.99
CA VAL A 633 -20.11 -21.98 3.24
C VAL A 633 -20.35 -23.35 2.63
N THR A 634 -21.61 -23.78 2.59
CA THR A 634 -22.00 -25.04 1.92
C THR A 634 -22.57 -24.72 0.55
N VAL A 635 -22.13 -25.45 -0.47
CA VAL A 635 -22.70 -25.36 -1.82
C VAL A 635 -24.10 -25.96 -1.83
N GLY A 636 -25.07 -25.20 -2.34
CA GLY A 636 -26.46 -25.63 -2.47
C GLY A 636 -26.64 -26.79 -3.45
N ASP A 637 -27.82 -27.41 -3.42
CA ASP A 637 -28.19 -28.51 -4.32
C ASP A 637 -28.17 -28.09 -5.80
N ASP A 638 -28.34 -26.79 -6.07
CA ASP A 638 -28.25 -26.17 -7.39
C ASP A 638 -26.82 -25.88 -7.85
N GLY A 639 -25.82 -26.25 -7.03
CA GLY A 639 -24.40 -26.02 -7.30
C GLY A 639 -23.95 -24.59 -7.02
N SER A 640 -24.79 -23.72 -6.46
CA SER A 640 -24.43 -22.34 -6.14
C SER A 640 -23.98 -22.18 -4.69
N TRP A 641 -23.08 -21.23 -4.45
CA TRP A 641 -22.71 -20.81 -3.10
C TRP A 641 -22.62 -19.28 -3.00
N SER A 642 -22.84 -18.75 -1.81
CA SER A 642 -22.86 -17.31 -1.54
C SER A 642 -22.36 -17.04 -0.12
N LEU A 643 -21.47 -16.07 0.03
CA LEU A 643 -20.94 -15.63 1.33
C LEU A 643 -20.92 -14.10 1.40
N ASP A 644 -21.45 -13.53 2.47
CA ASP A 644 -21.34 -12.10 2.73
C ASP A 644 -19.99 -11.78 3.38
N VAL A 645 -19.24 -10.88 2.74
CA VAL A 645 -17.95 -10.36 3.19
C VAL A 645 -18.20 -9.08 4.00
N PRO A 646 -18.01 -9.09 5.34
CA PRO A 646 -18.43 -7.98 6.18
C PRO A 646 -17.38 -6.86 6.22
N SER A 647 -17.64 -5.73 5.56
CA SER A 647 -16.85 -4.50 5.64
C SER A 647 -15.32 -4.69 5.71
N PRO A 648 -14.70 -5.14 4.60
CA PRO A 648 -13.25 -5.22 4.48
C PRO A 648 -12.59 -3.84 4.54
N ALA A 649 -11.28 -3.81 4.79
CA ALA A 649 -10.51 -2.56 4.74
C ALA A 649 -10.47 -2.00 3.31
N ALA A 650 -10.15 -0.71 3.17
CA ALA A 650 -9.88 -0.14 1.85
C ALA A 650 -8.52 -0.62 1.35
N GLY A 651 -8.43 -0.91 0.05
CA GLY A 651 -7.21 -1.43 -0.59
C GLY A 651 -7.44 -2.71 -1.39
N ALA A 652 -6.34 -3.29 -1.88
CA ALA A 652 -6.38 -4.54 -2.61
C ALA A 652 -6.45 -5.73 -1.65
N HIS A 653 -7.35 -6.66 -1.92
CA HIS A 653 -7.59 -7.88 -1.17
C HIS A 653 -7.66 -9.08 -2.12
N THR A 654 -7.16 -10.22 -1.68
CA THR A 654 -7.29 -11.50 -2.39
C THR A 654 -8.19 -12.44 -1.59
N TYR A 655 -9.25 -12.92 -2.25
CA TYR A 655 -10.20 -13.88 -1.71
C TYR A 655 -9.89 -15.26 -2.26
N ALA A 656 -9.46 -16.19 -1.41
CA ALA A 656 -9.20 -17.59 -1.77
C ALA A 656 -10.30 -18.50 -1.23
N VAL A 657 -10.68 -19.51 -2.00
CA VAL A 657 -11.65 -20.52 -1.59
C VAL A 657 -10.96 -21.87 -1.55
N GLN A 658 -11.03 -22.53 -0.40
CA GLN A 658 -10.46 -23.84 -0.16
C GLN A 658 -11.57 -24.89 0.00
N GLY A 659 -11.32 -26.08 -0.53
CA GLY A 659 -12.16 -27.25 -0.32
C GLY A 659 -11.99 -27.82 1.10
N PRO A 660 -12.75 -28.86 1.46
CA PRO A 660 -12.75 -29.44 2.81
C PRO A 660 -11.39 -30.03 3.22
N ASP A 661 -10.56 -30.42 2.27
CA ASP A 661 -9.21 -30.95 2.50
C ASP A 661 -8.13 -29.86 2.59
N GLY A 662 -8.51 -28.57 2.52
CA GLY A 662 -7.59 -27.42 2.53
C GLY A 662 -6.96 -27.07 1.18
N THR A 663 -7.30 -27.81 0.12
CA THR A 663 -6.86 -27.51 -1.25
C THR A 663 -7.52 -26.22 -1.75
N GLU A 664 -6.72 -25.27 -2.25
CA GLU A 664 -7.26 -24.08 -2.91
C GLU A 664 -7.97 -24.48 -4.21
N LEU A 665 -9.27 -24.20 -4.29
CA LEU A 665 -10.10 -24.45 -5.47
C LEU A 665 -10.09 -23.28 -6.44
N GLY A 666 -9.88 -22.07 -5.93
CA GLY A 666 -9.69 -20.86 -6.74
C GLY A 666 -9.56 -19.61 -5.89
N SER A 667 -9.16 -18.52 -6.54
CA SER A 667 -9.00 -17.22 -5.89
C SER A 667 -9.42 -16.07 -6.80
N VAL A 668 -9.83 -14.95 -6.20
CA VAL A 668 -10.23 -13.71 -6.88
C VAL A 668 -9.62 -12.51 -6.15
N SER A 669 -9.03 -11.59 -6.91
CA SER A 669 -8.56 -10.31 -6.38
C SER A 669 -9.64 -9.24 -6.53
N ALA A 670 -9.79 -8.36 -5.55
CA ALA A 670 -10.66 -7.19 -5.64
C ALA A 670 -10.02 -6.00 -4.91
N THR A 671 -10.29 -4.78 -5.39
CA THR A 671 -9.86 -3.54 -4.74
C THR A 671 -11.05 -2.86 -4.11
N ILE A 672 -11.04 -2.69 -2.80
CA ILE A 672 -12.08 -1.99 -2.05
C ILE A 672 -11.75 -0.49 -2.04
N GLY A 673 -12.68 0.31 -2.52
CA GLY A 673 -12.58 1.77 -2.53
C GLY A 673 -12.58 2.36 -1.12
N GLU A 674 -11.99 3.55 -0.98
CA GLU A 674 -12.08 4.32 0.26
C GLU A 674 -13.51 4.81 0.48
N ALA A 675 -13.93 4.89 1.74
CA ALA A 675 -15.21 5.48 2.10
C ALA A 675 -15.25 6.96 1.69
N GLU A 676 -16.40 7.43 1.21
CA GLU A 676 -16.56 8.83 0.78
C GLU A 676 -16.20 9.81 1.90
N ALA A 677 -15.43 10.84 1.56
CA ALA A 677 -14.98 11.86 2.51
C ALA A 677 -16.18 12.56 3.18
N GLY A 678 -16.34 12.36 4.49
CA GLY A 678 -17.40 12.96 5.29
C GLY A 678 -18.59 12.03 5.61
N ALA A 679 -18.58 10.79 5.14
CA ALA A 679 -19.55 9.80 5.58
C ALA A 679 -19.27 9.40 7.04
N THR A 680 -20.26 9.55 7.91
CA THR A 680 -20.15 9.25 9.35
C THR A 680 -21.14 8.15 9.72
N ALA A 681 -20.70 7.20 10.54
CA ALA A 681 -21.52 6.11 11.08
C ALA A 681 -22.71 6.55 11.96
N ALA A 682 -22.81 7.86 12.28
CA ALA A 682 -23.72 8.42 13.27
C ALA A 682 -25.23 8.33 12.91
N SER A 683 -25.60 7.79 11.75
CA SER A 683 -27.00 7.66 11.32
C SER A 683 -27.35 6.27 10.78
N CYS A 684 -26.59 5.25 11.16
CA CYS A 684 -26.85 3.91 10.67
C CYS A 684 -28.15 3.33 11.22
N THR A 685 -29.01 2.88 10.31
CA THR A 685 -30.34 2.33 10.59
C THR A 685 -30.54 0.95 9.96
N ASP A 686 -29.47 0.31 9.50
CA ASP A 686 -29.56 -1.02 8.90
C ASP A 686 -29.96 -2.07 9.95
N GLU A 687 -30.63 -3.12 9.47
CA GLU A 687 -30.95 -4.28 10.30
C GLU A 687 -29.65 -4.96 10.74
N TYR A 688 -29.59 -5.34 12.01
CA TYR A 688 -28.44 -6.06 12.56
C TYR A 688 -28.29 -7.40 11.84
N SER A 689 -27.11 -7.65 11.31
CA SER A 689 -26.73 -8.94 10.74
C SER A 689 -25.38 -9.43 11.27
N LEU A 690 -25.17 -10.73 11.19
CA LEU A 690 -23.96 -11.41 11.62
C LEU A 690 -23.57 -12.48 10.58
N SER A 691 -22.33 -12.46 10.14
CA SER A 691 -21.79 -13.32 9.07
C SER A 691 -21.38 -14.72 9.55
N ILE A 692 -21.56 -15.03 10.82
CA ILE A 692 -21.22 -16.32 11.44
C ILE A 692 -22.45 -16.91 12.14
N THR A 693 -22.51 -18.24 12.19
CA THR A 693 -23.63 -18.98 12.78
C THR A 693 -23.19 -19.84 13.98
N ASP A 694 -24.11 -20.13 14.90
CA ASP A 694 -23.85 -20.99 16.06
C ASP A 694 -23.49 -22.42 15.64
N GLY A 695 -22.45 -22.97 16.26
CA GLY A 695 -21.90 -24.29 15.95
C GLY A 695 -20.96 -24.33 14.74
N GLN A 696 -20.72 -23.21 14.07
CA GLN A 696 -19.80 -23.16 12.92
C GLN A 696 -18.34 -23.42 13.34
N THR A 697 -17.58 -24.05 12.44
CA THR A 697 -16.13 -24.24 12.58
C THR A 697 -15.39 -23.22 11.72
N VAL A 698 -14.33 -22.62 12.27
CA VAL A 698 -13.51 -21.58 11.61
C VAL A 698 -12.02 -21.78 11.92
N SER A 699 -11.13 -21.39 11.02
CA SER A 699 -9.68 -21.46 11.24
C SER A 699 -9.13 -20.11 11.70
N GLU A 700 -8.23 -20.09 12.69
CA GLU A 700 -7.63 -18.84 13.16
C GLU A 700 -6.42 -18.38 12.31
N PRO A 701 -6.23 -17.07 12.06
CA PRO A 701 -7.14 -15.97 12.40
C PRO A 701 -8.37 -15.96 11.50
N PHE A 702 -9.50 -15.52 12.05
CA PHE A 702 -10.74 -15.34 11.29
C PHE A 702 -11.34 -13.95 11.48
N ARG A 703 -12.16 -13.52 10.52
CA ARG A 703 -12.92 -12.28 10.55
C ARG A 703 -14.40 -12.59 10.43
N PHE A 704 -15.21 -11.87 11.19
CA PHE A 704 -16.67 -11.86 11.04
C PHE A 704 -17.21 -10.46 11.25
N GLY A 705 -18.49 -10.25 10.95
CA GLY A 705 -19.13 -8.97 11.13
C GLY A 705 -20.51 -8.95 10.52
N GLY A 706 -20.97 -7.80 10.08
CA GLY A 706 -22.26 -7.68 9.41
C GLY A 706 -22.66 -6.23 9.23
N LYS A 707 -23.96 -6.00 9.15
CA LYS A 707 -24.56 -4.66 9.12
C LYS A 707 -25.24 -4.35 10.43
N GLY A 708 -25.57 -3.08 10.63
CA GLY A 708 -26.14 -2.66 11.89
C GLY A 708 -26.66 -1.24 11.95
N SER A 709 -27.14 -0.91 13.14
CA SER A 709 -27.68 0.39 13.48
C SER A 709 -27.05 0.95 14.75
N GLY A 710 -27.17 2.27 14.93
CA GLY A 710 -26.56 2.99 16.04
C GLY A 710 -25.09 3.31 15.81
N GLU A 711 -24.32 3.40 16.89
CA GLU A 711 -22.90 3.81 16.83
C GLU A 711 -21.94 2.64 16.61
N GLY A 712 -22.39 1.40 16.83
CA GLY A 712 -21.52 0.22 16.81
C GLY A 712 -21.99 -0.90 17.72
N TYR A 713 -21.10 -1.87 17.91
CA TYR A 713 -21.31 -3.03 18.76
C TYR A 713 -20.13 -3.29 19.70
N THR A 714 -20.42 -3.83 20.87
CA THR A 714 -19.43 -4.40 21.79
C THR A 714 -19.42 -5.91 21.62
N VAL A 715 -18.29 -6.46 21.17
CA VAL A 715 -18.04 -7.90 21.04
C VAL A 715 -17.31 -8.41 22.27
N THR A 716 -17.92 -9.33 22.99
CA THR A 716 -17.33 -10.02 24.15
C THR A 716 -16.98 -11.46 23.77
N VAL A 717 -15.71 -11.83 23.93
CA VAL A 717 -15.17 -13.15 23.63
C VAL A 717 -15.04 -13.94 24.94
N LYS A 718 -15.60 -15.14 25.01
CA LYS A 718 -15.61 -16.01 26.19
C LYS A 718 -15.13 -17.42 25.87
N ARG A 719 -14.52 -18.06 26.87
CA ARG A 719 -14.21 -19.51 26.87
C ARG A 719 -14.84 -20.12 28.11
N GLY A 720 -15.93 -20.88 27.90
CA GLY A 720 -16.85 -21.22 28.99
C GLY A 720 -17.39 -19.94 29.64
N ASP A 721 -17.42 -19.89 30.97
CA ASP A 721 -17.90 -18.70 31.70
C ASP A 721 -16.89 -17.55 31.78
N ARG A 722 -15.64 -17.77 31.34
CA ARG A 722 -14.56 -16.78 31.45
C ARG A 722 -14.52 -15.86 30.22
N THR A 723 -14.64 -14.56 30.44
CA THR A 723 -14.32 -13.55 29.42
C THR A 723 -12.82 -13.51 29.13
N ILE A 724 -12.46 -13.70 27.85
CA ILE A 724 -11.10 -13.57 27.33
C ILE A 724 -10.82 -12.12 26.95
N GLY A 725 -11.79 -11.42 26.37
CA GLY A 725 -11.66 -10.03 25.96
C GLY A 725 -12.99 -9.40 25.57
N THR A 726 -13.02 -8.07 25.56
CA THR A 726 -14.15 -7.28 25.10
C THR A 726 -13.61 -6.17 24.21
N LYS A 727 -14.27 -5.93 23.08
CA LYS A 727 -13.86 -4.92 22.10
C LYS A 727 -15.08 -4.15 21.61
N ASP A 728 -14.97 -2.83 21.66
CA ASP A 728 -15.93 -1.92 21.03
C ASP A 728 -15.55 -1.71 19.57
N ILE A 729 -16.56 -1.81 18.69
CA ILE A 729 -16.44 -1.76 17.25
C ILE A 729 -17.45 -0.74 16.75
N ALA A 730 -16.96 0.36 16.18
CA ALA A 730 -17.84 1.34 15.55
C ALA A 730 -18.35 0.78 14.21
N LEU A 731 -19.56 1.17 13.82
CA LEU A 731 -19.99 0.99 12.43
C LEU A 731 -19.13 1.85 11.51
N ASP A 732 -18.96 1.41 10.27
CA ASP A 732 -18.38 2.21 9.21
C ASP A 732 -19.43 3.13 8.55
N ALA A 733 -18.97 3.91 7.56
CA ALA A 733 -19.80 4.81 6.77
C ALA A 733 -20.94 4.11 5.99
N THR A 734 -20.82 2.81 5.76
CA THR A 734 -21.78 1.96 5.06
C THR A 734 -22.64 1.12 6.01
N CYS A 735 -22.60 1.45 7.30
CA CYS A 735 -23.31 0.76 8.36
C CYS A 735 -22.91 -0.71 8.56
N GLY A 736 -21.76 -1.07 8.00
CA GLY A 736 -21.14 -2.35 8.24
C GLY A 736 -20.16 -2.30 9.41
N TRP A 737 -19.85 -3.46 9.95
CA TRP A 737 -18.85 -3.62 11.00
C TRP A 737 -18.12 -4.94 10.78
N SER A 738 -16.87 -4.98 11.22
CA SER A 738 -16.05 -6.18 11.13
C SER A 738 -15.15 -6.33 12.35
N TYR A 739 -14.87 -7.58 12.71
CA TYR A 739 -14.06 -7.97 13.85
C TYR A 739 -13.13 -9.11 13.45
N GLN A 740 -11.82 -8.91 13.61
CA GLN A 740 -10.84 -9.98 13.47
C GLN A 740 -10.59 -10.62 14.84
N SER A 741 -10.63 -11.95 14.89
CA SER A 741 -10.43 -12.72 16.12
C SER A 741 -9.31 -13.76 15.98
N LYS A 742 -8.55 -13.91 17.07
CA LYS A 742 -7.50 -14.92 17.23
C LYS A 742 -7.48 -15.44 18.68
N PRO A 743 -8.53 -16.17 19.11
CA PRO A 743 -8.69 -16.59 20.51
C PRO A 743 -7.84 -17.81 20.91
N GLY A 744 -7.16 -18.47 19.95
CA GLY A 744 -6.61 -19.81 20.12
C GLY A 744 -7.66 -20.89 19.88
N ALA A 745 -7.21 -22.09 19.49
CA ALA A 745 -8.08 -23.23 19.24
C ALA A 745 -9.02 -23.61 20.40
N GLY A 746 -10.16 -24.19 20.03
CA GLY A 746 -11.19 -24.71 20.93
C GLY A 746 -12.54 -24.01 20.79
N THR A 747 -13.47 -24.34 21.69
CA THR A 747 -14.82 -23.74 21.69
C THR A 747 -14.80 -22.35 22.32
N ILE A 748 -15.24 -21.35 21.56
CA ILE A 748 -15.25 -19.93 21.95
C ILE A 748 -16.65 -19.37 21.73
N THR A 749 -17.16 -18.65 22.74
CA THR A 749 -18.46 -17.98 22.68
C THR A 749 -18.27 -16.49 22.41
N TYR A 750 -18.97 -15.96 21.41
CA TYR A 750 -19.00 -14.55 21.06
C TYR A 750 -20.36 -13.96 21.39
N GLU A 751 -20.39 -12.94 22.25
CA GLU A 751 -21.59 -12.16 22.56
C GLU A 751 -21.47 -10.77 21.91
N VAL A 752 -22.46 -10.39 21.11
CA VAL A 752 -22.53 -9.08 20.44
C VAL A 752 -23.62 -8.25 21.10
N ARG A 753 -23.29 -7.04 21.57
CA ARG A 753 -24.22 -6.10 22.22
C ARG A 753 -24.18 -4.74 21.53
N PRO A 754 -25.25 -3.92 21.62
CA PRO A 754 -25.18 -2.54 21.18
C PRO A 754 -24.08 -1.78 21.94
N LEU A 755 -23.33 -0.93 21.24
CA LEU A 755 -22.29 -0.11 21.85
C LEU A 755 -22.89 0.85 22.89
N GLY A 756 -22.22 1.00 24.03
CA GLY A 756 -22.61 1.96 25.08
C GLY A 756 -23.66 1.45 26.08
N ASP A 757 -24.27 0.28 25.86
CA ASP A 757 -25.18 -0.36 26.82
C ASP A 757 -24.66 -1.73 27.26
N ALA A 758 -23.74 -1.74 28.22
CA ALA A 758 -23.18 -2.96 28.76
C ALA A 758 -24.22 -3.83 29.51
N ALA A 759 -25.37 -3.28 29.88
CA ALA A 759 -26.44 -3.99 30.59
C ALA A 759 -27.50 -4.57 29.63
N ALA A 760 -27.49 -4.20 28.35
CA ALA A 760 -28.35 -4.78 27.33
C ALA A 760 -28.11 -6.29 27.19
N GLU A 761 -29.18 -7.03 26.89
CA GLU A 761 -29.06 -8.43 26.47
C GLU A 761 -28.27 -8.51 25.16
N PRO A 762 -27.42 -9.55 24.98
CA PRO A 762 -26.75 -9.78 23.71
C PRO A 762 -27.75 -9.88 22.55
N LEU A 763 -27.51 -9.11 21.48
CA LEU A 763 -28.23 -9.25 20.21
C LEU A 763 -27.94 -10.62 19.59
N SER A 764 -26.75 -11.16 19.83
CA SER A 764 -26.39 -12.52 19.44
C SER A 764 -25.39 -13.11 20.42
N ALA A 765 -25.50 -14.42 20.63
CA ALA A 765 -24.53 -15.23 21.34
C ALA A 765 -24.24 -16.47 20.48
N VAL A 766 -23.01 -16.61 20.01
CA VAL A 766 -22.61 -17.65 19.04
C VAL A 766 -21.44 -18.45 19.58
N ASN A 767 -21.56 -19.77 19.59
CA ASN A 767 -20.49 -20.70 19.94
C ASN A 767 -19.82 -21.19 18.67
N LEU A 768 -18.52 -20.92 18.55
CA LEU A 768 -17.70 -21.37 17.43
C LEU A 768 -16.70 -22.42 17.88
N THR A 769 -16.41 -23.36 16.99
CA THR A 769 -15.23 -24.23 17.10
C THR A 769 -14.10 -23.58 16.31
N VAL A 770 -13.00 -23.23 16.98
CA VAL A 770 -11.84 -22.60 16.33
C VAL A 770 -10.73 -23.63 16.15
N ASP A 771 -10.31 -23.83 14.92
CA ASP A 771 -9.18 -24.67 14.52
C ASP A 771 -7.91 -23.81 14.29
N GLN A 772 -6.74 -24.46 14.30
CA GLN A 772 -5.42 -23.83 14.11
C GLN A 772 -4.92 -23.89 12.68
#